data_AF-A0A103YGD7-F1
#
_entry.id   AF-A0A103YGD7-F1
#
_cell.length_a   1.000
_cell.length_b   1.000
_cell.length_c   1.000
_cell.angle_alpha   90.00
_cell.angle_beta   90.00
_cell.angle_gamma   90.00
#
_symmetry.space_group_name_H-M   'P 1'
#
loop_
_entity.id
_entity.type
_entity.pdbx_description
1 polymer ?
#
loop_
_entity_poly.entity_id
_entity_poly.type
_entity_poly.pdbx_seq_one_letter_code
_entity_poly.pdbx_strand_id
1 'polypeptide(L)'
;MAESPESEHPIKAHGYAARDTSGILSPLTFSRRATGEKDVRFKVLYCGICHSDLHFVKNEWGFTTYPVIPGHEIVGEVTEVGTKVDKFKIGDKVGVGCLVGSCRSCQSCADDYEQYCPKQVLTYGVPNFDGTKTYGGYSDHMVADEHFVLRWPENLPLDSGAPLLCAGITTYSPLRYFGLDKPGMKVGVVGLGGLGHIAVKMAKAFGAEVTVFSTSPAKKQESIEGLKADHFINSKDSEQMQAATGTLDGIIDTVSGTHPIAPLLNALKPHGKLVLVGAPEKPIELATFSLIMGRKIVGGSNIGGLKETQEMLDFAAKHGITANIEVIPIDYVNTAMDRLLKSDAYGYAAHDTSGTLSPFTFYRRATGEKDVRLKVLYCGICHTDVRFVNNDWGVTTYPVTPGHEIVGVVTEVGTKVEKFKIGDRVGVGCLVGSCGSCENCADDLENYCPKQILTYGFPYHDGTQTYGGYSDHMVADEHFVLRWPENLPLDSGAPLLCDGITAYSPLKYFGLDKPGMKVGVFGLGALGQIAVKMAKAFGAQVTVFSTNTAKKQEAIEGLKADHFINSEDPEQMAGATGTLDGIIYTVSATHEIASLLNALKPHGKLVIIGSPEKPFELPSYSLLTGRKTVAGSLIGGLKETQEMLDFAAKHGVTADIEIIPIDYFCIAESAILIFTSSRMNGGHEIVGVVTEVGTKVDKFKIGDKVGVGCLVGSCRSCQSCADDLENYCPKQILTYGFPYHDGTRTYGGYSDHMVADEHFVLRWPENLPLDSGAPLLCAGITTYSPLRYFGLDKPGMKVGVFGLGGLGHVAVKMAKAFGAEVTVFSTTAAKKEDALKGLKADHFINSKDPEQMNGATSTLDGIIDTVSATHEIVSLLNALKPHGKLVVVGAQAKPFEVSSYSLIPETQEMLDFAAKHGVTADIEVIPIDYVNTAMDRMLKSDVRYRFVIDVANSLKAEA
;
A
#
# COMPACT_ATOMS: atom_id res chain seq x y z
N MET A 1 -46.10 -1.18 19.76
CA MET A 1 -44.98 -0.31 20.18
C MET A 1 -44.01 -1.21 20.93
N ALA A 2 -42.75 -1.31 20.50
CA ALA A 2 -41.77 -2.05 21.29
C ALA A 2 -41.62 -1.35 22.65
N GLU A 3 -41.71 -2.09 23.74
CA GLU A 3 -41.47 -1.54 25.07
C GLU A 3 -40.03 -1.02 25.15
N SER A 4 -39.81 0.07 25.90
CA SER A 4 -38.46 0.59 26.06
C SER A 4 -37.57 -0.45 26.75
N PRO A 5 -36.25 -0.52 26.46
CA PRO A 5 -35.34 -1.45 27.14
C PRO A 5 -35.40 -1.36 28.67
N GLU A 6 -35.76 -0.19 29.19
CA GLU A 6 -35.91 0.09 30.62
C GLU A 6 -37.15 -0.55 31.25
N SER A 7 -38.20 -0.81 30.47
CA SER A 7 -39.50 -1.29 30.94
C SER A 7 -39.88 -2.68 30.43
N GLU A 8 -39.06 -3.27 29.54
CA GLU A 8 -39.29 -4.60 28.94
C GLU A 8 -39.36 -5.72 29.98
N HIS A 9 -38.69 -5.56 31.12
CA HIS A 9 -38.61 -6.54 32.19
C HIS A 9 -38.71 -5.91 33.60
N PRO A 10 -39.01 -6.70 34.65
CA PRO A 10 -39.29 -6.16 35.98
C PRO A 10 -38.07 -5.68 36.78
N ILE A 11 -36.85 -6.19 36.52
CA ILE A 11 -35.67 -5.88 37.32
C ILE A 11 -34.76 -4.90 36.57
N LYS A 12 -34.55 -3.70 37.11
CA LYS A 12 -33.68 -2.68 36.50
C LYS A 12 -32.22 -3.11 36.51
N ALA A 13 -31.50 -2.75 35.45
CA ALA A 13 -30.09 -3.02 35.24
C ALA A 13 -29.40 -1.80 34.62
N HIS A 14 -28.09 -1.67 34.87
CA HIS A 14 -27.27 -0.60 34.29
C HIS A 14 -26.09 -1.20 33.53
N GLY A 15 -25.76 -0.65 32.36
CA GLY A 15 -24.65 -1.12 31.54
C GLY A 15 -24.20 -0.11 30.50
N TYR A 16 -23.26 -0.51 29.65
CA TYR A 16 -22.75 0.30 28.53
C TYR A 16 -23.21 -0.33 27.21
N ALA A 17 -23.84 0.48 26.35
CA ALA A 17 -24.42 0.03 25.10
C ALA A 17 -23.92 0.85 23.91
N ALA A 18 -23.78 0.17 22.77
CA ALA A 18 -23.69 0.82 21.47
C ALA A 18 -25.11 0.98 20.92
N ARG A 19 -25.37 2.09 20.22
CA ARG A 19 -26.69 2.42 19.66
C ARG A 19 -26.74 2.43 18.13
N ASP A 20 -25.57 2.39 17.50
CA ASP A 20 -25.40 2.42 16.06
C ASP A 20 -24.03 1.81 15.69
N THR A 21 -23.73 1.82 14.39
CA THR A 21 -22.54 1.23 13.78
C THR A 21 -21.24 1.97 14.09
N SER A 22 -21.27 3.13 14.77
CA SER A 22 -20.03 3.74 15.30
C SER A 22 -19.36 2.85 16.34
N GLY A 23 -20.14 2.00 17.01
CA GLY A 23 -19.69 1.14 18.09
C GLY A 23 -19.34 1.88 19.39
N ILE A 24 -19.65 3.17 19.49
CA ILE A 24 -19.37 3.96 20.71
C ILE A 24 -20.27 3.47 21.85
N LEU A 25 -19.64 2.98 22.90
CA LEU A 25 -20.28 2.50 24.11
C LEU A 25 -20.56 3.66 25.07
N SER A 26 -21.79 3.74 25.57
CA SER A 26 -22.17 4.74 26.57
C SER A 26 -23.24 4.19 27.52
N PRO A 27 -23.42 4.79 28.72
CA PRO A 27 -24.36 4.29 29.71
C PRO A 27 -25.78 4.10 29.16
N LEU A 28 -26.41 3.00 29.57
CA LEU A 28 -27.79 2.65 29.30
C LEU A 28 -28.42 2.01 30.54
N THR A 29 -29.58 2.52 30.94
CA THR A 29 -30.45 1.83 31.90
C THR A 29 -31.40 0.94 31.11
N PHE A 30 -31.50 -0.32 31.52
CA PHE A 30 -32.34 -1.33 30.90
C PHE A 30 -32.97 -2.21 31.98
N SER A 31 -33.57 -3.33 31.59
CA SER A 31 -34.18 -4.27 32.51
C SER A 31 -33.91 -5.72 32.13
N ARG A 32 -33.93 -6.61 33.12
CA ARG A 32 -33.75 -8.06 32.98
C ARG A 32 -34.92 -8.81 33.60
N ARG A 33 -35.26 -9.97 33.04
CA ARG A 33 -36.34 -10.84 33.52
C ARG A 33 -36.22 -11.13 35.01
N ALA A 34 -37.35 -11.41 35.65
CA ALA A 34 -37.35 -11.99 37.00
C ALA A 34 -36.61 -13.34 37.00
N THR A 35 -36.05 -13.73 38.14
CA THR A 35 -35.32 -15.00 38.26
C THR A 35 -36.34 -16.15 38.19
N GLY A 36 -36.44 -16.79 37.02
CA GLY A 36 -37.32 -17.93 36.80
C GLY A 36 -36.91 -19.15 37.61
N GLU A 37 -37.74 -20.19 37.61
CA GLU A 37 -37.53 -21.37 38.46
C GLU A 37 -36.18 -22.08 38.23
N LYS A 38 -35.58 -21.95 37.04
CA LYS A 38 -34.27 -22.52 36.68
C LYS A 38 -33.19 -21.47 36.42
N ASP A 39 -33.47 -20.21 36.67
CA ASP A 39 -32.51 -19.14 36.43
C ASP A 39 -31.59 -18.95 37.63
N VAL A 40 -30.38 -18.50 37.33
CA VAL A 40 -29.40 -18.00 38.29
C VAL A 40 -29.17 -16.53 37.99
N ARG A 41 -29.38 -15.67 38.98
CA ARG A 41 -28.99 -14.26 38.93
C ARG A 41 -27.70 -14.07 39.70
N PHE A 42 -26.77 -13.31 39.13
CA PHE A 42 -25.51 -13.02 39.77
C PHE A 42 -25.06 -11.59 39.49
N LYS A 43 -24.33 -11.01 40.44
CA LYS A 43 -23.64 -9.74 40.26
C LYS A 43 -22.42 -9.98 39.37
N VAL A 44 -22.27 -9.20 38.31
CA VAL A 44 -21.08 -9.26 37.46
C VAL A 44 -19.91 -8.61 38.20
N LEU A 45 -18.78 -9.31 38.26
CA LEU A 45 -17.55 -8.82 38.88
C LEU A 45 -16.51 -8.45 37.81
N TYR A 46 -16.37 -9.28 36.79
CA TYR A 46 -15.49 -9.07 35.65
C TYR A 46 -16.18 -9.47 34.35
N CYS A 47 -15.87 -8.77 33.27
CA CYS A 47 -16.23 -9.17 31.93
C CYS A 47 -15.04 -8.93 31.00
N GLY A 48 -14.61 -9.96 30.26
CA GLY A 48 -13.55 -9.83 29.28
C GLY A 48 -13.99 -9.08 28.01
N ILE A 49 -13.01 -8.56 27.27
CA ILE A 49 -13.21 -7.90 25.98
C ILE A 49 -12.63 -8.79 24.88
N CYS A 50 -13.47 -9.17 23.94
CA CYS A 50 -13.13 -10.03 22.81
C CYS A 50 -13.33 -9.30 21.47
N HIS A 51 -12.63 -9.72 20.41
CA HIS A 51 -12.86 -9.20 19.06
C HIS A 51 -14.31 -9.35 18.61
N SER A 52 -15.03 -10.38 19.07
CA SER A 52 -16.46 -10.51 18.78
C SER A 52 -17.28 -9.35 19.37
N ASP A 53 -16.90 -8.78 20.52
CA ASP A 53 -17.57 -7.60 21.05
C ASP A 53 -17.41 -6.42 20.08
N LEU A 54 -16.21 -6.24 19.52
CA LEU A 54 -15.90 -5.22 18.52
C LEU A 54 -16.72 -5.40 17.23
N HIS A 55 -16.72 -6.62 16.66
CA HIS A 55 -17.47 -6.95 15.44
C HIS A 55 -18.97 -6.69 15.61
N PHE A 56 -19.54 -7.00 16.78
CA PHE A 56 -20.94 -6.72 17.09
C PHE A 56 -21.21 -5.22 17.24
N VAL A 57 -20.44 -4.48 18.05
CA VAL A 57 -20.74 -3.05 18.26
C VAL A 57 -20.63 -2.25 16.95
N LYS A 58 -19.79 -2.68 16.01
CA LYS A 58 -19.63 -2.06 14.68
C LYS A 58 -20.51 -2.66 13.57
N ASN A 59 -21.25 -3.73 13.86
CA ASN A 59 -22.07 -4.45 12.89
C ASN A 59 -21.30 -4.99 11.66
N GLU A 60 -20.05 -5.43 11.84
CA GLU A 60 -19.19 -5.91 10.73
C GLU A 60 -19.73 -7.20 10.08
N TRP A 61 -20.53 -7.99 10.82
CA TRP A 61 -21.21 -9.17 10.28
C TRP A 61 -22.64 -8.90 9.76
N GLY A 62 -23.13 -7.66 9.85
CA GLY A 62 -24.38 -7.21 9.21
C GLY A 62 -25.69 -7.60 9.89
N PHE A 63 -25.68 -8.25 11.06
CA PHE A 63 -26.89 -8.71 11.77
C PHE A 63 -27.08 -8.15 13.19
N THR A 64 -26.30 -7.15 13.60
CA THR A 64 -26.41 -6.54 14.93
C THR A 64 -27.72 -5.78 15.08
N THR A 65 -28.41 -6.01 16.20
CA THR A 65 -29.64 -5.28 16.55
C THR A 65 -29.39 -4.31 17.71
N TYR A 66 -29.40 -3.01 17.44
CA TYR A 66 -29.18 -1.96 18.46
C TYR A 66 -30.44 -1.63 19.29
N PRO A 67 -30.31 -1.12 20.54
CA PRO A 67 -29.07 -1.02 21.30
C PRO A 67 -28.51 -2.41 21.64
N VAL A 68 -27.19 -2.53 21.71
CA VAL A 68 -26.49 -3.76 22.08
C VAL A 68 -25.57 -3.49 23.28
N ILE A 69 -25.64 -4.37 24.29
CA ILE A 69 -24.73 -4.39 25.44
C ILE A 69 -23.82 -5.60 25.24
N PRO A 70 -22.54 -5.43 24.87
CA PRO A 70 -21.61 -6.54 24.63
C PRO A 70 -21.18 -7.25 25.92
N GLY A 71 -20.24 -8.19 25.77
CA GLY A 71 -19.63 -8.94 26.86
C GLY A 71 -20.21 -10.35 26.97
N HIS A 72 -19.39 -11.34 26.64
CA HIS A 72 -19.74 -12.77 26.71
C HIS A 72 -18.68 -13.61 27.45
N GLU A 73 -17.79 -12.94 28.17
CA GLU A 73 -16.76 -13.54 29.02
C GLU A 73 -17.05 -13.13 30.47
N ILE A 74 -18.19 -13.55 31.00
CA ILE A 74 -18.81 -12.95 32.20
C ILE A 74 -18.51 -13.78 33.42
N VAL A 75 -17.99 -13.17 34.49
CA VAL A 75 -17.71 -13.84 35.77
C VAL A 75 -18.28 -13.04 36.93
N GLY A 76 -18.90 -13.72 37.90
CA GLY A 76 -19.56 -13.03 39.01
C GLY A 76 -19.91 -13.90 40.21
N GLU A 77 -20.77 -13.37 41.07
CA GLU A 77 -21.21 -14.02 42.31
C GLU A 77 -22.74 -14.10 42.38
N VAL A 78 -23.26 -15.30 42.62
CA VAL A 78 -24.70 -15.58 42.66
C VAL A 78 -25.39 -14.79 43.76
N THR A 79 -26.45 -14.08 43.40
CA THR A 79 -27.28 -13.26 44.30
C THR A 79 -28.67 -13.84 44.50
N GLU A 80 -29.17 -14.62 43.54
CA GLU A 80 -30.50 -15.23 43.59
C GLU A 80 -30.52 -16.50 42.73
N VAL A 81 -31.26 -17.52 43.16
CA VAL A 81 -31.45 -18.76 42.40
C VAL A 81 -32.94 -19.10 42.33
N GLY A 82 -33.36 -19.63 41.19
CA GLY A 82 -34.70 -20.16 41.00
C GLY A 82 -34.98 -21.36 41.92
N THR A 83 -36.27 -21.62 42.18
CA THR A 83 -36.71 -22.66 43.11
C THR A 83 -36.40 -24.09 42.67
N LYS A 84 -36.03 -24.31 41.40
CA LYS A 84 -35.67 -25.60 40.81
C LYS A 84 -34.19 -25.71 40.43
N VAL A 85 -33.39 -24.67 40.72
CA VAL A 85 -31.93 -24.73 40.56
C VAL A 85 -31.35 -25.62 41.66
N ASP A 86 -30.53 -26.59 41.27
CA ASP A 86 -29.84 -27.48 42.21
C ASP A 86 -28.30 -27.41 42.11
N LYS A 87 -27.77 -26.84 41.01
CA LYS A 87 -26.33 -26.76 40.73
C LYS A 87 -25.59 -25.67 41.51
N PHE A 88 -26.29 -24.61 41.89
CA PHE A 88 -25.71 -23.36 42.43
C PHE A 88 -26.48 -22.86 43.65
N LYS A 89 -25.79 -22.14 44.53
CA LYS A 89 -26.37 -21.42 45.67
C LYS A 89 -25.87 -19.97 45.70
N ILE A 90 -26.58 -19.13 46.45
CA ILE A 90 -26.18 -17.74 46.72
C ILE A 90 -24.75 -17.72 47.30
N GLY A 91 -23.92 -16.82 46.78
CA GLY A 91 -22.51 -16.67 47.12
C GLY A 91 -21.54 -17.51 46.27
N ASP A 92 -22.02 -18.44 45.44
CA ASP A 92 -21.16 -19.19 44.53
C ASP A 92 -20.55 -18.26 43.47
N LYS A 93 -19.29 -18.53 43.10
CA LYS A 93 -18.65 -17.90 41.94
C LYS A 93 -19.03 -18.66 40.68
N VAL A 94 -19.47 -17.93 39.66
CA VAL A 94 -20.01 -18.51 38.42
C VAL A 94 -19.55 -17.73 37.19
N GLY A 95 -19.53 -18.42 36.05
CA GLY A 95 -19.24 -17.84 34.75
C GLY A 95 -20.36 -18.08 33.73
N VAL A 96 -20.49 -17.18 32.75
CA VAL A 96 -21.37 -17.35 31.58
C VAL A 96 -20.58 -17.00 30.32
N GLY A 97 -20.57 -17.92 29.35
CA GLY A 97 -19.87 -17.79 28.07
C GLY A 97 -20.72 -17.18 26.96
N CYS A 98 -20.52 -17.66 25.73
CA CYS A 98 -21.14 -17.11 24.51
C CYS A 98 -22.62 -17.46 24.30
N LEU A 99 -23.17 -18.41 25.08
CA LEU A 99 -24.53 -18.92 24.93
C LEU A 99 -25.33 -18.72 26.21
N VAL A 100 -26.61 -18.37 26.07
CA VAL A 100 -27.60 -18.30 27.16
C VAL A 100 -28.84 -19.16 26.89
N GLY A 101 -28.87 -19.87 25.76
CA GLY A 101 -30.01 -20.71 25.37
C GLY A 101 -29.70 -21.66 24.22
N SER A 102 -30.46 -22.73 24.13
CA SER A 102 -30.54 -23.66 22.97
C SER A 102 -31.85 -24.43 23.04
N CYS A 103 -32.21 -25.23 22.03
CA CYS A 103 -33.50 -25.93 22.03
C CYS A 103 -33.58 -27.10 23.05
N ARG A 104 -32.44 -27.57 23.55
CA ARG A 104 -32.31 -28.65 24.53
C ARG A 104 -32.89 -30.01 24.11
N SER A 105 -33.23 -30.18 22.83
CA SER A 105 -33.94 -31.37 22.34
C SER A 105 -33.41 -31.92 21.01
N CYS A 106 -32.56 -31.18 20.29
CA CYS A 106 -31.92 -31.70 19.08
C CYS A 106 -30.72 -32.61 19.42
N GLN A 107 -30.26 -33.37 18.42
CA GLN A 107 -29.13 -34.28 18.58
C GLN A 107 -27.88 -33.57 19.11
N SER A 108 -27.52 -32.39 18.57
CA SER A 108 -26.38 -31.62 19.07
C SER A 108 -26.51 -31.29 20.55
N CYS A 109 -27.70 -30.88 21.02
CA CYS A 109 -27.92 -30.62 22.45
C CYS A 109 -27.86 -31.90 23.29
N ALA A 110 -28.32 -33.04 22.76
CA ALA A 110 -28.26 -34.33 23.44
C ALA A 110 -26.82 -34.85 23.57
N ASP A 111 -25.95 -34.46 22.62
CA ASP A 111 -24.53 -34.83 22.57
C ASP A 111 -23.62 -33.80 23.27
N ASP A 112 -24.17 -32.91 24.10
CA ASP A 112 -23.45 -31.84 24.80
C ASP A 112 -22.78 -30.80 23.85
N TYR A 113 -23.33 -30.61 22.65
CA TYR A 113 -22.88 -29.65 21.63
C TYR A 113 -23.91 -28.53 21.38
N GLU A 114 -24.25 -27.77 22.41
CA GLU A 114 -25.26 -26.71 22.32
C GLU A 114 -24.89 -25.59 21.34
N GLN A 115 -23.60 -25.35 21.10
CA GLN A 115 -23.07 -24.36 20.17
C GLN A 115 -23.32 -24.68 18.69
N TYR A 116 -23.64 -25.93 18.38
CA TYR A 116 -24.05 -26.35 17.04
C TYR A 116 -25.57 -26.53 16.96
N CYS A 117 -26.32 -26.12 17.99
CA CYS A 117 -27.78 -26.10 17.94
C CYS A 117 -28.26 -25.04 16.93
N PRO A 118 -29.16 -25.39 15.99
CA PRO A 118 -29.75 -24.43 15.06
C PRO A 118 -30.61 -23.34 15.74
N LYS A 119 -30.97 -23.54 17.00
CA LYS A 119 -31.74 -22.60 17.83
C LYS A 119 -30.94 -22.13 19.05
N GLN A 120 -29.61 -22.05 18.93
CA GLN A 120 -28.79 -21.44 19.97
C GLN A 120 -29.14 -19.96 20.15
N VAL A 121 -29.02 -19.48 21.38
CA VAL A 121 -29.24 -18.08 21.75
C VAL A 121 -27.93 -17.51 22.29
N LEU A 122 -27.40 -16.51 21.60
CA LEU A 122 -26.16 -15.82 21.98
C LEU A 122 -26.40 -14.91 23.19
N THR A 123 -25.35 -14.71 23.97
CA THR A 123 -25.37 -13.92 25.21
C THR A 123 -25.82 -12.48 25.03
N TYR A 124 -25.60 -11.89 23.86
CA TYR A 124 -26.11 -10.56 23.53
C TYR A 124 -26.44 -10.40 22.04
N GLY A 125 -27.23 -9.37 21.74
CA GLY A 125 -27.45 -8.89 20.37
C GLY A 125 -28.46 -9.70 19.55
N VAL A 126 -29.09 -10.73 20.13
CA VAL A 126 -30.07 -11.59 19.45
C VAL A 126 -31.36 -11.74 20.28
N PRO A 127 -32.50 -12.13 19.65
CA PRO A 127 -33.70 -12.46 20.39
C PRO A 127 -33.56 -13.76 21.20
N ASN A 128 -34.10 -13.76 22.41
CA ASN A 128 -34.30 -14.94 23.24
C ASN A 128 -35.62 -15.67 22.86
N PHE A 129 -35.88 -16.84 23.45
CA PHE A 129 -37.10 -17.63 23.18
C PHE A 129 -38.41 -16.92 23.56
N ASP A 130 -38.36 -15.98 24.51
CA ASP A 130 -39.48 -15.13 24.90
C ASP A 130 -39.68 -13.92 23.98
N GLY A 131 -38.84 -13.78 22.94
CA GLY A 131 -38.86 -12.67 21.99
C GLY A 131 -38.12 -11.42 22.47
N THR A 132 -37.66 -11.38 23.72
CA THR A 132 -36.91 -10.24 24.27
C THR A 132 -35.45 -10.29 23.84
N LYS A 133 -34.77 -9.14 23.81
CA LYS A 133 -33.37 -9.09 23.37
C LYS A 133 -32.42 -9.54 24.48
N THR A 134 -31.36 -10.25 24.12
CA THR A 134 -30.27 -10.57 25.05
C THR A 134 -29.28 -9.41 25.21
N TYR A 135 -28.89 -9.13 26.47
CA TYR A 135 -27.91 -8.10 26.86
C TYR A 135 -26.77 -8.73 27.67
N GLY A 136 -25.54 -8.41 27.29
CA GLY A 136 -24.32 -9.05 27.78
C GLY A 136 -23.77 -8.52 29.10
N GLY A 137 -22.51 -8.86 29.35
CA GLY A 137 -21.80 -8.67 30.62
C GLY A 137 -21.25 -7.28 30.88
N TYR A 138 -21.34 -6.32 29.96
CA TYR A 138 -20.98 -4.91 30.23
C TYR A 138 -22.10 -4.22 31.04
N SER A 139 -22.56 -4.90 32.10
CA SER A 139 -23.66 -4.51 32.97
C SER A 139 -23.42 -4.96 34.41
N ASP A 140 -24.15 -4.38 35.34
CA ASP A 140 -24.00 -4.58 36.79
C ASP A 140 -24.38 -5.99 37.28
N HIS A 141 -25.32 -6.66 36.63
CA HIS A 141 -25.76 -8.01 36.96
C HIS A 141 -26.29 -8.75 35.73
N MET A 142 -26.37 -10.08 35.85
CA MET A 142 -26.81 -10.99 34.78
C MET A 142 -27.79 -12.03 35.31
N VAL A 143 -28.67 -12.54 34.44
CA VAL A 143 -29.56 -13.67 34.73
C VAL A 143 -29.55 -14.66 33.56
N ALA A 144 -29.28 -15.93 33.85
CA ALA A 144 -29.16 -17.00 32.85
C ALA A 144 -29.75 -18.31 33.40
N ASP A 145 -30.23 -19.19 32.51
CA ASP A 145 -30.67 -20.54 32.87
C ASP A 145 -29.47 -21.33 33.42
N GLU A 146 -29.65 -22.09 34.50
CA GLU A 146 -28.59 -22.79 35.22
C GLU A 146 -27.75 -23.73 34.35
N HIS A 147 -28.25 -24.15 33.18
CA HIS A 147 -27.47 -24.98 32.26
C HIS A 147 -26.36 -24.21 31.55
N PHE A 148 -26.57 -22.92 31.31
CA PHE A 148 -25.62 -22.04 30.63
C PHE A 148 -24.71 -21.29 31.61
N VAL A 149 -24.83 -21.62 32.90
CA VAL A 149 -23.99 -21.10 33.98
C VAL A 149 -22.97 -22.17 34.33
N LEU A 150 -21.71 -21.74 34.40
CA LEU A 150 -20.55 -22.60 34.67
C LEU A 150 -20.10 -22.40 36.12
N ARG A 151 -19.71 -23.50 36.76
CA ARG A 151 -19.11 -23.44 38.10
C ARG A 151 -17.69 -22.92 37.97
N TRP A 152 -17.37 -21.92 38.79
CA TRP A 152 -16.02 -21.38 38.82
C TRP A 152 -15.11 -22.19 39.75
N PRO A 153 -13.96 -22.70 39.28
CA PRO A 153 -13.00 -23.39 40.14
C PRO A 153 -12.41 -22.44 41.20
N GLU A 154 -12.29 -22.90 42.45
CA GLU A 154 -11.84 -22.06 43.58
C GLU A 154 -10.43 -21.47 43.39
N ASN A 155 -9.55 -22.19 42.68
CA ASN A 155 -8.17 -21.81 42.44
C ASN A 155 -7.94 -21.11 41.08
N LEU A 156 -9.00 -20.74 40.37
CA LEU A 156 -8.91 -19.96 39.13
C LEU A 156 -9.26 -18.48 39.41
N PRO A 157 -8.34 -17.52 39.20
CA PRO A 157 -8.66 -16.11 39.40
C PRO A 157 -9.80 -15.65 38.49
N LEU A 158 -10.74 -14.87 39.04
CA LEU A 158 -11.97 -14.47 38.32
C LEU A 158 -11.67 -13.56 37.13
N ASP A 159 -10.69 -12.66 37.27
CA ASP A 159 -10.28 -11.69 36.26
C ASP A 159 -9.55 -12.35 35.09
N SER A 160 -8.43 -13.01 35.36
CA SER A 160 -7.58 -13.64 34.34
C SER A 160 -8.14 -14.97 33.81
N GLY A 161 -9.13 -15.55 34.50
CA GLY A 161 -9.90 -16.69 34.01
C GLY A 161 -11.09 -16.29 33.13
N ALA A 162 -11.63 -15.07 33.22
CA ALA A 162 -12.81 -14.65 32.44
C ALA A 162 -12.65 -14.88 30.91
N PRO A 163 -11.49 -14.56 30.28
CA PRO A 163 -11.30 -14.79 28.84
C PRO A 163 -11.33 -16.26 28.42
N LEU A 164 -11.21 -17.20 29.37
CA LEU A 164 -11.29 -18.63 29.06
C LEU A 164 -12.70 -19.04 28.62
N LEU A 165 -13.74 -18.30 29.03
CA LEU A 165 -15.14 -18.56 28.68
C LEU A 165 -15.46 -18.42 27.18
N CYS A 166 -14.58 -17.75 26.41
CA CYS A 166 -14.62 -17.73 24.95
C CYS A 166 -13.30 -18.22 24.36
N ALA A 167 -12.20 -17.47 24.50
CA ALA A 167 -10.94 -17.80 23.86
C ALA A 167 -10.33 -19.12 24.37
N GLY A 168 -10.52 -19.44 25.64
CA GLY A 168 -10.11 -20.73 26.23
C GLY A 168 -10.83 -21.91 25.61
N ILE A 169 -12.15 -21.92 25.66
CA ILE A 169 -12.92 -23.03 25.09
C ILE A 169 -12.77 -23.14 23.57
N THR A 170 -12.71 -22.00 22.86
CA THR A 170 -12.55 -21.96 21.40
C THR A 170 -11.25 -22.62 20.94
N THR A 171 -10.21 -22.60 21.77
CA THR A 171 -8.93 -23.24 21.45
C THR A 171 -8.82 -24.64 22.05
N TYR A 172 -9.42 -24.89 23.22
CA TYR A 172 -9.46 -26.21 23.87
C TYR A 172 -10.28 -27.24 23.07
N SER A 173 -11.49 -26.86 22.61
CA SER A 173 -12.40 -27.74 21.89
C SER A 173 -11.77 -28.40 20.64
N PRO A 174 -11.16 -27.66 19.69
CA PRO A 174 -10.52 -28.27 18.53
C PRO A 174 -9.26 -29.07 18.89
N LEU A 175 -8.51 -28.69 19.93
CA LEU A 175 -7.37 -29.49 20.38
C LEU A 175 -7.81 -30.89 20.83
N ARG A 176 -8.94 -30.98 21.55
CA ARG A 176 -9.55 -32.24 22.00
C ARG A 176 -10.20 -33.00 20.85
N TYR A 177 -11.13 -32.37 20.14
CA TYR A 177 -11.95 -33.00 19.11
C TYR A 177 -11.12 -33.58 17.96
N PHE A 178 -10.08 -32.86 17.51
CA PHE A 178 -9.19 -33.33 16.45
C PHE A 178 -8.04 -34.20 16.95
N GLY A 179 -8.00 -34.54 18.25
CA GLY A 179 -7.01 -35.43 18.87
C GLY A 179 -5.59 -34.87 18.85
N LEU A 180 -5.45 -33.54 18.96
CA LEU A 180 -4.19 -32.81 19.07
C LEU A 180 -3.76 -32.63 20.54
N ASP A 181 -4.58 -33.08 21.49
CA ASP A 181 -4.38 -33.05 22.93
C ASP A 181 -3.47 -34.18 23.47
N LYS A 182 -2.92 -35.02 22.58
CA LYS A 182 -2.04 -36.12 22.97
C LYS A 182 -0.61 -35.59 23.20
N PRO A 183 0.08 -36.05 24.28
CA PRO A 183 1.48 -35.69 24.49
C PRO A 183 2.36 -36.05 23.30
N GLY A 184 3.28 -35.15 22.95
CA GLY A 184 4.23 -35.31 21.84
C GLY A 184 3.68 -34.92 20.46
N MET A 185 2.43 -34.48 20.34
CA MET A 185 1.91 -33.90 19.09
C MET A 185 2.68 -32.62 18.72
N LYS A 186 2.92 -32.40 17.42
CA LYS A 186 3.49 -31.16 16.90
C LYS A 186 2.37 -30.23 16.43
N VAL A 187 2.10 -29.18 17.20
CA VAL A 187 0.96 -28.28 16.98
C VAL A 187 1.45 -26.89 16.56
N GLY A 188 0.99 -26.42 15.41
CA GLY A 188 1.16 -25.03 14.99
C GLY A 188 0.08 -24.13 15.57
N VAL A 189 0.43 -22.90 15.95
CA VAL A 189 -0.52 -21.84 16.28
C VAL A 189 -0.25 -20.64 15.38
N VAL A 190 -1.25 -20.20 14.61
CA VAL A 190 -1.11 -19.08 13.67
C VAL A 190 -1.76 -17.84 14.25
N GLY A 191 -0.97 -16.77 14.35
CA GLY A 191 -1.37 -15.52 15.01
C GLY A 191 -1.20 -15.60 16.53
N LEU A 192 -0.53 -14.60 17.13
CA LEU A 192 -0.31 -14.54 18.58
C LEU A 192 -1.11 -13.39 19.21
N GLY A 193 -2.43 -13.50 19.14
CA GLY A 193 -3.40 -12.60 19.76
C GLY A 193 -4.10 -13.20 20.99
N GLY A 194 -5.36 -12.80 21.23
CA GLY A 194 -6.19 -13.31 22.35
C GLY A 194 -6.35 -14.83 22.32
N LEU A 195 -6.82 -15.39 21.20
CA LEU A 195 -6.94 -16.85 21.05
C LEU A 195 -5.55 -17.51 20.96
N GLY A 196 -4.64 -16.94 20.18
CA GLY A 196 -3.31 -17.51 19.93
C GLY A 196 -2.52 -17.80 21.21
N HIS A 197 -2.44 -16.85 22.14
CA HIS A 197 -1.67 -17.06 23.37
C HIS A 197 -2.28 -18.15 24.27
N ILE A 198 -3.62 -18.26 24.30
CA ILE A 198 -4.30 -19.32 25.07
C ILE A 198 -4.13 -20.68 24.37
N ALA A 199 -4.21 -20.73 23.03
CA ALA A 199 -3.93 -21.95 22.26
C ALA A 199 -2.53 -22.51 22.56
N VAL A 200 -1.51 -21.65 22.64
CA VAL A 200 -0.15 -22.05 23.04
C VAL A 200 -0.16 -22.65 24.45
N LYS A 201 -0.74 -21.96 25.44
CA LYS A 201 -0.78 -22.45 26.83
C LYS A 201 -1.51 -23.79 26.95
N MET A 202 -2.64 -23.95 26.27
CA MET A 202 -3.42 -25.20 26.26
C MET A 202 -2.64 -26.34 25.62
N ALA A 203 -2.08 -26.13 24.42
CA ALA A 203 -1.29 -27.15 23.73
C ALA A 203 -0.05 -27.57 24.52
N LYS A 204 0.66 -26.62 25.16
CA LYS A 204 1.79 -26.93 26.05
C LYS A 204 1.34 -27.74 27.27
N ALA A 205 0.20 -27.42 27.88
CA ALA A 205 -0.32 -28.17 29.01
C ALA A 205 -0.73 -29.60 28.66
N PHE A 206 -1.15 -29.86 27.41
CA PHE A 206 -1.35 -31.22 26.88
C PHE A 206 -0.05 -31.97 26.58
N GLY A 207 1.11 -31.30 26.67
CA GLY A 207 2.41 -31.88 26.38
C GLY A 207 2.77 -31.89 24.89
N ALA A 208 2.18 -30.99 24.08
CA ALA A 208 2.55 -30.81 22.69
C ALA A 208 3.89 -30.05 22.53
N GLU A 209 4.54 -30.29 21.40
CA GLU A 209 5.59 -29.43 20.85
C GLU A 209 4.91 -28.35 20.00
N VAL A 210 5.03 -27.08 20.39
CA VAL A 210 4.27 -25.97 19.84
C VAL A 210 5.15 -25.07 18.98
N THR A 211 4.70 -24.84 17.75
CA THR A 211 5.32 -23.91 16.80
C THR A 211 4.40 -22.72 16.58
N VAL A 212 4.86 -21.50 16.89
CA VAL A 212 4.09 -20.28 16.63
C VAL A 212 4.44 -19.71 15.25
N PHE A 213 3.43 -19.46 14.43
CA PHE A 213 3.55 -18.74 13.16
C PHE A 213 3.07 -17.30 13.35
N SER A 214 3.90 -16.33 12.97
CA SER A 214 3.57 -14.91 13.02
C SER A 214 4.17 -14.17 11.84
N THR A 215 3.52 -13.09 11.41
CA THR A 215 4.08 -12.13 10.44
C THR A 215 4.98 -11.08 11.10
N SER A 216 5.00 -11.04 12.43
CA SER A 216 5.74 -10.07 13.25
C SER A 216 6.86 -10.76 14.03
N PRO A 217 8.13 -10.56 13.65
CA PRO A 217 9.28 -11.13 14.36
C PRO A 217 9.35 -10.73 15.85
N ALA A 218 8.80 -9.57 16.22
CA ALA A 218 8.76 -9.08 17.60
C ALA A 218 8.03 -10.03 18.55
N LYS A 219 7.10 -10.85 18.03
CA LYS A 219 6.36 -11.85 18.82
C LYS A 219 7.19 -13.07 19.20
N LYS A 220 8.41 -13.23 18.68
CA LYS A 220 9.30 -14.36 18.97
C LYS A 220 9.66 -14.45 20.45
N GLN A 221 10.04 -13.33 21.07
CA GLN A 221 10.45 -13.34 22.46
C GLN A 221 9.27 -13.71 23.37
N GLU A 222 8.11 -13.08 23.15
CA GLU A 222 6.87 -13.40 23.88
C GLU A 222 6.48 -14.87 23.71
N SER A 223 6.55 -15.42 22.50
CA SER A 223 6.18 -16.82 22.26
C SER A 223 7.12 -17.82 22.93
N ILE A 224 8.44 -17.62 22.81
CA ILE A 224 9.43 -18.59 23.29
C ILE A 224 9.66 -18.44 24.79
N GLU A 225 9.92 -17.21 25.25
CA GLU A 225 10.28 -16.97 26.66
C GLU A 225 9.05 -16.82 27.55
N GLY A 226 8.02 -16.11 27.07
CA GLY A 226 6.79 -15.85 27.83
C GLY A 226 5.86 -17.05 27.85
N LEU A 227 5.49 -17.56 26.68
CA LEU A 227 4.49 -18.63 26.52
C LEU A 227 5.09 -20.03 26.43
N LYS A 228 6.42 -20.16 26.37
CA LYS A 228 7.14 -21.44 26.30
C LYS A 228 6.80 -22.28 25.06
N ALA A 229 6.52 -21.62 23.93
CA ALA A 229 6.52 -22.29 22.63
C ALA A 229 7.91 -22.83 22.32
N ASP A 230 7.98 -23.97 21.62
CA ASP A 230 9.23 -24.65 21.31
C ASP A 230 9.91 -24.02 20.07
N HIS A 231 9.10 -23.58 19.11
CA HIS A 231 9.57 -22.97 17.87
C HIS A 231 8.78 -21.70 17.52
N PHE A 232 9.43 -20.81 16.78
CA PHE A 232 8.81 -19.62 16.20
C PHE A 232 9.20 -19.52 14.73
N ILE A 233 8.21 -19.32 13.87
CA ILE A 233 8.38 -19.15 12.43
C ILE A 233 7.81 -17.80 12.02
N ASN A 234 8.64 -16.98 11.38
CA ASN A 234 8.16 -15.82 10.65
C ASN A 234 7.53 -16.30 9.33
N SER A 235 6.21 -16.15 9.17
CA SER A 235 5.51 -16.64 7.96
C SER A 235 5.86 -15.88 6.69
N LYS A 236 6.53 -14.73 6.79
CA LYS A 236 7.11 -13.99 5.65
C LYS A 236 8.50 -14.47 5.24
N ASP A 237 9.14 -15.30 6.06
CA ASP A 237 10.44 -15.89 5.76
C ASP A 237 10.24 -17.22 5.01
N SER A 238 10.58 -17.22 3.72
CA SER A 238 10.39 -18.38 2.85
C SER A 238 11.25 -19.57 3.26
N GLU A 239 12.45 -19.36 3.80
CA GLU A 239 13.33 -20.45 4.25
C GLU A 239 12.78 -21.12 5.51
N GLN A 240 12.31 -20.33 6.49
CA GLN A 240 11.68 -20.87 7.70
C GLN A 240 10.38 -21.63 7.38
N MET A 241 9.56 -21.08 6.48
CA MET A 241 8.33 -21.75 6.03
C MET A 241 8.65 -23.04 5.27
N GLN A 242 9.68 -23.05 4.43
CA GLN A 242 10.12 -24.25 3.73
C GLN A 242 10.60 -25.33 4.70
N ALA A 243 11.37 -24.96 5.72
CA ALA A 243 11.85 -25.88 6.75
C ALA A 243 10.73 -26.54 7.57
N ALA A 244 9.57 -25.87 7.69
CA ALA A 244 8.40 -26.39 8.38
C ALA A 244 7.57 -27.40 7.56
N THR A 245 7.88 -27.59 6.28
CA THR A 245 7.12 -28.45 5.37
C THR A 245 7.01 -29.88 5.91
N GLY A 246 5.78 -30.39 6.04
CA GLY A 246 5.53 -31.77 6.46
C GLY A 246 5.91 -32.07 7.92
N THR A 247 5.97 -31.08 8.80
CA THR A 247 6.44 -31.26 10.19
C THR A 247 5.34 -31.28 11.24
N LEU A 248 4.15 -30.74 10.98
CA LEU A 248 3.11 -30.53 11.98
C LEU A 248 1.96 -31.56 11.89
N ASP A 249 1.49 -32.03 13.05
CA ASP A 249 0.32 -32.92 13.18
C ASP A 249 -1.01 -32.16 13.13
N GLY A 250 -1.00 -30.90 13.58
CA GLY A 250 -2.15 -30.01 13.44
C GLY A 250 -1.77 -28.54 13.58
N ILE A 251 -2.63 -27.65 13.12
CA ILE A 251 -2.49 -26.20 13.21
C ILE A 251 -3.82 -25.63 13.72
N ILE A 252 -3.76 -24.79 14.75
CA ILE A 252 -4.87 -23.95 15.20
C ILE A 252 -4.65 -22.54 14.64
N ASP A 253 -5.54 -22.12 13.75
CA ASP A 253 -5.45 -20.83 13.07
C ASP A 253 -6.40 -19.80 13.70
N THR A 254 -5.79 -18.80 14.33
CA THR A 254 -6.49 -17.79 15.14
C THR A 254 -6.58 -16.43 14.47
N VAL A 255 -6.17 -16.32 13.21
CA VAL A 255 -6.11 -15.03 12.50
C VAL A 255 -7.53 -14.57 12.13
N SER A 256 -7.93 -13.40 12.63
CA SER A 256 -9.22 -12.77 12.36
C SER A 256 -9.29 -12.04 11.02
N GLY A 257 -8.16 -11.86 10.32
CA GLY A 257 -8.07 -11.24 9.01
C GLY A 257 -7.86 -12.24 7.85
N THR A 258 -8.03 -11.77 6.61
CA THR A 258 -7.75 -12.57 5.41
C THR A 258 -6.26 -12.87 5.29
N HIS A 259 -5.90 -14.14 5.09
CA HIS A 259 -4.52 -14.55 4.86
C HIS A 259 -4.44 -15.88 4.07
N PRO A 260 -3.32 -16.17 3.38
CA PRO A 260 -3.18 -17.39 2.60
C PRO A 260 -2.94 -18.62 3.49
N ILE A 261 -3.75 -19.66 3.32
CA ILE A 261 -3.63 -20.91 4.08
C ILE A 261 -2.79 -21.98 3.38
N ALA A 262 -2.47 -21.82 2.09
CA ALA A 262 -1.68 -22.80 1.34
C ALA A 262 -0.28 -23.09 1.95
N PRO A 263 0.47 -22.08 2.43
CA PRO A 263 1.74 -22.34 3.12
C PRO A 263 1.57 -23.14 4.42
N LEU A 264 0.48 -22.90 5.16
CA LEU A 264 0.14 -23.65 6.38
C LEU A 264 -0.22 -25.10 6.07
N LEU A 265 -0.97 -25.31 4.98
CA LEU A 265 -1.26 -26.66 4.48
C LEU A 265 0.03 -27.41 4.16
N ASN A 266 1.06 -26.76 3.60
CA ASN A 266 2.33 -27.41 3.30
C ASN A 266 3.13 -27.76 4.56
N ALA A 267 3.03 -26.97 5.63
CA ALA A 267 3.66 -27.27 6.92
C ALA A 267 3.10 -28.53 7.61
N LEU A 268 1.87 -28.94 7.26
CA LEU A 268 1.27 -30.16 7.80
C LEU A 268 1.88 -31.45 7.22
N LYS A 269 2.06 -32.45 8.07
CA LYS A 269 2.29 -33.86 7.72
C LYS A 269 1.11 -34.41 6.89
N PRO A 270 1.29 -35.58 6.22
CA PRO A 270 0.15 -36.37 5.78
C PRO A 270 -0.82 -36.61 6.95
N HIS A 271 -2.12 -36.45 6.72
CA HIS A 271 -3.21 -36.55 7.71
C HIS A 271 -3.26 -35.42 8.76
N GLY A 272 -2.43 -34.39 8.59
CA GLY A 272 -2.48 -33.21 9.45
C GLY A 272 -3.79 -32.44 9.32
N LYS A 273 -4.17 -31.74 10.39
CA LYS A 273 -5.41 -30.95 10.45
C LYS A 273 -5.10 -29.46 10.58
N LEU A 274 -5.61 -28.64 9.66
CA LEU A 274 -5.72 -27.20 9.83
C LEU A 274 -7.10 -26.88 10.39
N VAL A 275 -7.17 -26.33 11.60
CA VAL A 275 -8.42 -25.98 12.27
C VAL A 275 -8.54 -24.46 12.34
N LEU A 276 -9.51 -23.92 11.61
CA LEU A 276 -9.81 -22.50 11.55
C LEU A 276 -10.73 -22.14 12.72
N VAL A 277 -10.27 -21.21 13.56
CA VAL A 277 -11.06 -20.61 14.64
C VAL A 277 -11.13 -19.08 14.54
N GLY A 278 -10.29 -18.47 13.69
CA GLY A 278 -10.45 -17.09 13.25
C GLY A 278 -11.66 -16.92 12.32
N ALA A 279 -12.31 -15.76 12.41
CA ALA A 279 -13.53 -15.44 11.65
C ALA A 279 -13.31 -14.22 10.73
N PRO A 280 -12.62 -14.38 9.59
CA PRO A 280 -12.41 -13.29 8.64
C PRO A 280 -13.70 -12.91 7.90
N GLU A 281 -13.82 -11.63 7.54
CA GLU A 281 -14.97 -11.11 6.77
C GLU A 281 -15.05 -11.69 5.34
N LYS A 282 -13.90 -12.06 4.77
CA LYS A 282 -13.80 -12.59 3.40
C LYS A 282 -13.62 -14.11 3.39
N PRO A 283 -14.18 -14.82 2.39
CA PRO A 283 -13.90 -16.23 2.18
C PRO A 283 -12.40 -16.53 2.03
N ILE A 284 -11.97 -17.70 2.50
CA ILE A 284 -10.59 -18.17 2.39
C ILE A 284 -10.42 -19.01 1.12
N GLU A 285 -9.32 -18.79 0.40
CA GLU A 285 -8.96 -19.58 -0.77
C GLU A 285 -8.30 -20.91 -0.39
N LEU A 286 -8.71 -22.01 -1.04
CA LEU A 286 -8.27 -23.36 -0.68
C LEU A 286 -7.44 -24.04 -1.77
N ALA A 287 -6.20 -24.41 -1.43
CA ALA A 287 -5.30 -25.17 -2.31
C ALA A 287 -5.63 -26.68 -2.29
N THR A 288 -6.60 -27.10 -3.11
CA THR A 288 -7.14 -28.48 -3.14
C THR A 288 -6.07 -29.56 -3.35
N PHE A 289 -5.03 -29.29 -4.16
CA PHE A 289 -4.00 -30.30 -4.44
C PHE A 289 -3.18 -30.67 -3.18
N SER A 290 -2.88 -29.70 -2.31
CA SER A 290 -2.19 -29.95 -1.04
C SER A 290 -3.02 -30.85 -0.10
N LEU A 291 -4.36 -30.75 -0.16
CA LEU A 291 -5.25 -31.62 0.60
C LEU A 291 -5.24 -33.05 0.07
N ILE A 292 -5.39 -33.22 -1.25
CA ILE A 292 -5.44 -34.53 -1.91
C ILE A 292 -4.14 -35.30 -1.66
N MET A 293 -3.00 -34.67 -1.95
CA MET A 293 -1.70 -35.33 -1.88
C MET A 293 -1.33 -35.77 -0.45
N GLY A 294 -1.72 -35.00 0.56
CA GLY A 294 -1.44 -35.31 1.95
C GLY A 294 -2.56 -36.04 2.70
N ARG A 295 -3.74 -36.25 2.08
CA ARG A 295 -4.99 -36.60 2.78
C ARG A 295 -5.16 -35.73 4.05
N LYS A 296 -4.98 -34.42 3.89
CA LYS A 296 -5.05 -33.41 4.98
C LYS A 296 -6.48 -32.98 5.21
N ILE A 297 -6.75 -32.45 6.40
CA ILE A 297 -8.07 -31.98 6.82
C ILE A 297 -8.02 -30.46 7.01
N VAL A 298 -9.03 -29.76 6.49
CA VAL A 298 -9.36 -28.38 6.89
C VAL A 298 -10.71 -28.45 7.59
N GLY A 299 -10.77 -28.00 8.84
CA GLY A 299 -11.97 -27.98 9.65
C GLY A 299 -12.18 -26.61 10.29
N GLY A 300 -13.42 -26.31 10.66
CA GLY A 300 -13.73 -25.18 11.54
C GLY A 300 -14.10 -25.68 12.93
N SER A 301 -13.93 -24.83 13.94
CA SER A 301 -14.47 -25.07 15.29
C SER A 301 -15.04 -23.78 15.84
N ASN A 302 -16.27 -23.84 16.37
CA ASN A 302 -16.95 -22.71 16.99
C ASN A 302 -17.09 -22.96 18.49
N ILE A 303 -16.50 -22.11 19.33
CA ILE A 303 -16.56 -22.16 20.80
C ILE A 303 -16.42 -23.59 21.36
N GLY A 304 -17.26 -24.02 22.32
CA GLY A 304 -17.39 -25.41 22.74
C GLY A 304 -18.71 -25.65 23.48
N GLY A 305 -19.01 -26.92 23.75
CA GLY A 305 -20.21 -27.31 24.50
C GLY A 305 -20.12 -26.91 25.97
N LEU A 306 -21.24 -26.82 26.68
CA LEU A 306 -21.21 -26.35 28.08
C LEU A 306 -20.45 -27.31 28.99
N LYS A 307 -20.60 -28.62 28.75
CA LYS A 307 -19.84 -29.65 29.45
C LYS A 307 -18.34 -29.52 29.18
N GLU A 308 -17.95 -29.36 27.92
CA GLU A 308 -16.55 -29.18 27.52
C GLU A 308 -15.97 -27.87 28.08
N THR A 309 -16.78 -26.82 28.19
CA THR A 309 -16.38 -25.57 28.82
C THR A 309 -16.09 -25.76 30.31
N GLN A 310 -16.91 -26.54 31.02
CA GLN A 310 -16.62 -26.89 32.42
C GLN A 310 -15.33 -27.71 32.54
N GLU A 311 -15.15 -28.72 31.67
CA GLU A 311 -13.92 -29.51 31.62
C GLU A 311 -12.68 -28.65 31.36
N MET A 312 -12.78 -27.67 30.46
CA MET A 312 -11.72 -26.72 30.14
C MET A 312 -11.38 -25.82 31.34
N LEU A 313 -12.38 -25.29 32.07
CA LEU A 313 -12.15 -24.48 33.27
C LEU A 313 -11.45 -25.30 34.36
N ASP A 314 -11.91 -26.53 34.60
CA ASP A 314 -11.30 -27.44 35.58
C ASP A 314 -9.86 -27.80 35.19
N PHE A 315 -9.62 -28.04 33.89
CA PHE A 315 -8.28 -28.27 33.35
C PHE A 315 -7.38 -27.04 33.52
N ALA A 316 -7.87 -25.85 33.18
CA ALA A 316 -7.13 -24.60 33.31
C ALA A 316 -6.76 -24.34 34.78
N ALA A 317 -7.70 -24.54 35.70
CA ALA A 317 -7.46 -24.41 37.13
C ALA A 317 -6.42 -25.42 37.64
N LYS A 318 -6.48 -26.68 37.20
CA LYS A 318 -5.51 -27.72 37.56
C LYS A 318 -4.09 -27.41 37.06
N HIS A 319 -3.98 -26.84 35.87
CA HIS A 319 -2.70 -26.59 35.20
C HIS A 319 -2.20 -25.15 35.35
N GLY A 320 -2.91 -24.30 36.09
CA GLY A 320 -2.53 -22.89 36.29
C GLY A 320 -2.59 -22.06 35.00
N ILE A 321 -3.51 -22.40 34.08
CA ILE A 321 -3.66 -21.69 32.81
C ILE A 321 -4.63 -20.53 33.02
N THR A 322 -4.15 -19.32 32.80
CA THR A 322 -4.93 -18.08 32.79
C THR A 322 -4.57 -17.26 31.55
N ALA A 323 -5.42 -16.30 31.19
CA ALA A 323 -5.09 -15.32 30.17
C ALA A 323 -4.11 -14.26 30.70
N ASN A 324 -3.28 -13.71 29.83
CA ASN A 324 -2.53 -12.50 30.15
C ASN A 324 -3.49 -11.31 29.97
N ILE A 325 -3.76 -10.55 31.03
CA ILE A 325 -4.82 -9.53 31.02
C ILE A 325 -4.32 -8.16 31.42
N GLU A 326 -5.06 -7.15 30.96
CA GLU A 326 -5.04 -5.79 31.50
C GLU A 326 -6.42 -5.51 32.07
N VAL A 327 -6.51 -5.19 33.36
CA VAL A 327 -7.78 -4.84 33.99
C VAL A 327 -8.02 -3.35 33.80
N ILE A 328 -9.16 -2.99 33.21
CA ILE A 328 -9.56 -1.61 32.93
C ILE A 328 -10.93 -1.30 33.58
N PRO A 329 -11.19 -0.03 33.95
CA PRO A 329 -12.53 0.41 34.34
C PRO A 329 -13.47 0.53 33.12
N ILE A 330 -14.78 0.44 33.35
CA ILE A 330 -15.79 0.44 32.28
C ILE A 330 -15.85 1.75 31.49
N ASP A 331 -15.50 2.88 32.09
CA ASP A 331 -15.44 4.19 31.40
C ASP A 331 -14.27 4.28 30.39
N TYR A 332 -13.27 3.40 30.51
CA TYR A 332 -12.16 3.27 29.56
C TYR A 332 -12.48 2.34 28.37
N VAL A 333 -13.67 1.74 28.31
CA VAL A 333 -14.01 0.69 27.33
C VAL A 333 -13.89 1.15 25.88
N ASN A 334 -14.24 2.40 25.55
CA ASN A 334 -14.07 2.91 24.18
C ASN A 334 -12.60 3.03 23.80
N THR A 335 -11.74 3.51 24.71
CA THR A 335 -10.29 3.55 24.50
C THR A 335 -9.70 2.15 24.37
N ALA A 336 -10.22 1.18 25.12
CA ALA A 336 -9.82 -0.21 25.00
C ALA A 336 -10.26 -0.86 23.68
N MET A 337 -11.48 -0.60 23.21
CA MET A 337 -11.96 -1.02 21.88
C MET A 337 -11.10 -0.42 20.78
N ASP A 338 -10.74 0.86 20.92
CA ASP A 338 -9.79 1.53 20.05
C ASP A 338 -8.42 0.88 20.09
N ARG A 339 -7.87 0.53 21.25
CA ARG A 339 -6.56 -0.16 21.37
C ARG A 339 -6.60 -1.60 20.85
N LEU A 340 -7.72 -2.28 21.04
CA LEU A 340 -7.97 -3.62 20.51
C LEU A 340 -7.98 -3.61 18.99
N LEU A 341 -8.57 -2.55 18.39
CA LEU A 341 -8.48 -2.25 16.96
C LEU A 341 -7.07 -1.77 16.55
N LYS A 342 -6.45 -0.91 17.37
CA LYS A 342 -5.16 -0.23 17.13
C LYS A 342 -3.96 -1.02 17.66
N SER A 343 -3.97 -2.34 17.52
CA SER A 343 -2.70 -3.10 17.58
C SER A 343 -1.78 -2.79 16.39
N ASP A 344 -2.16 -1.83 15.57
CA ASP A 344 -1.77 -1.60 14.20
C ASP A 344 -1.72 -0.08 13.99
N ALA A 345 -0.53 0.47 13.74
CA ALA A 345 -0.38 1.81 13.18
C ALA A 345 -0.70 1.74 11.69
N TYR A 346 -1.49 2.69 11.22
CA TYR A 346 -1.87 2.75 9.81
C TYR A 346 -1.05 3.83 9.11
N GLY A 347 -0.52 3.48 7.94
CA GLY A 347 0.16 4.43 7.08
C GLY A 347 0.26 3.90 5.67
N TYR A 348 1.17 4.48 4.91
CA TYR A 348 1.44 4.09 3.54
C TYR A 348 2.88 3.62 3.43
N ALA A 349 3.09 2.48 2.77
CA ALA A 349 4.42 1.93 2.57
C ALA A 349 4.65 1.54 1.13
N ALA A 350 5.91 1.66 0.70
CA ALA A 350 6.39 0.95 -0.46
C ALA A 350 6.74 -0.48 -0.03
N HIS A 351 6.41 -1.44 -0.89
CA HIS A 351 6.69 -2.86 -0.67
C HIS A 351 7.82 -3.40 -1.56
N ASP A 352 8.21 -2.63 -2.57
CA ASP A 352 9.25 -2.95 -3.53
C ASP A 352 9.82 -1.67 -4.17
N THR A 353 10.73 -1.86 -5.12
CA THR A 353 11.44 -0.78 -5.83
C THR A 353 10.60 -0.06 -6.88
N SER A 354 9.30 -0.36 -7.01
CA SER A 354 8.39 0.46 -7.82
C SER A 354 8.16 1.84 -7.21
N GLY A 355 8.40 2.01 -5.92
CA GLY A 355 8.11 3.23 -5.19
C GLY A 355 6.61 3.47 -4.97
N THR A 356 5.75 2.51 -5.33
CA THR A 356 4.30 2.63 -5.16
C THR A 356 3.95 2.52 -3.68
N LEU A 357 3.35 3.58 -3.14
CA LEU A 357 2.83 3.60 -1.78
C LEU A 357 1.43 2.98 -1.75
N SER A 358 1.23 1.98 -0.90
CA SER A 358 -0.08 1.40 -0.63
C SER A 358 -0.40 1.44 0.86
N PRO A 359 -1.69 1.42 1.25
CA PRO A 359 -2.09 1.26 2.63
C PRO A 359 -1.35 0.10 3.29
N PHE A 360 -0.70 0.38 4.41
CA PHE A 360 0.12 -0.57 5.12
C PHE A 360 -0.10 -0.43 6.61
N THR A 361 -0.33 -1.58 7.22
CA THR A 361 -0.55 -1.69 8.65
C THR A 361 0.68 -2.29 9.31
N PHE A 362 1.20 -1.64 10.34
CA PHE A 362 2.43 -2.04 10.99
C PHE A 362 2.43 -1.81 12.50
N TYR A 363 3.28 -2.56 13.20
CA TYR A 363 3.45 -2.42 14.64
C TYR A 363 4.42 -1.29 14.95
N ARG A 364 3.93 -0.23 15.61
CA ARG A 364 4.81 0.73 16.28
C ARG A 364 5.16 0.23 17.67
N ARG A 365 6.43 0.42 18.07
CA ARG A 365 6.89 0.10 19.42
C ARG A 365 6.07 0.82 20.49
N ALA A 366 6.01 0.22 21.68
CA ALA A 366 5.36 0.84 22.83
C ALA A 366 6.05 2.16 23.21
N THR A 367 5.29 3.07 23.81
CA THR A 367 5.82 4.33 24.34
C THR A 367 6.70 4.00 25.56
N GLY A 368 8.03 4.08 25.40
CA GLY A 368 8.98 3.86 26.47
C GLY A 368 9.07 5.04 27.43
N GLU A 369 9.86 4.89 28.50
CA GLU A 369 9.89 5.85 29.61
C GLU A 369 10.32 7.27 29.19
N LYS A 370 11.18 7.41 28.17
CA LYS A 370 11.63 8.70 27.62
C LYS A 370 10.98 9.06 26.29
N ASP A 371 10.03 8.26 25.83
CA ASP A 371 9.41 8.46 24.54
C ASP A 371 8.19 9.36 24.62
N VAL A 372 7.98 10.07 23.53
CA VAL A 372 6.77 10.82 23.24
C VAL A 372 6.04 10.10 22.11
N ARG A 373 4.75 9.83 22.30
CA ARG A 373 3.85 9.47 21.20
C ARG A 373 3.16 10.72 20.70
N LEU A 374 3.18 10.93 19.39
CA LEU A 374 2.46 12.01 18.74
C LEU A 374 1.49 11.47 17.68
N LYS A 375 0.34 12.12 17.55
CA LYS A 375 -0.51 12.00 16.36
C LYS A 375 0.09 12.87 15.26
N VAL A 376 0.37 12.28 14.10
CA VAL A 376 0.86 13.02 12.95
C VAL A 376 -0.29 13.83 12.37
N LEU A 377 -0.07 15.12 12.13
CA LEU A 377 -1.04 16.00 11.48
C LEU A 377 -0.62 16.33 10.05
N TYR A 378 0.67 16.60 9.85
CA TYR A 378 1.27 16.88 8.56
C TYR A 378 2.62 16.19 8.48
N CYS A 379 2.99 15.74 7.28
CA CYS A 379 4.35 15.34 6.96
C CYS A 379 4.72 15.97 5.63
N GLY A 380 5.86 16.66 5.55
CA GLY A 380 6.41 17.11 4.28
C GLY A 380 6.86 15.93 3.41
N ILE A 381 6.91 16.17 2.09
CA ILE A 381 7.37 15.21 1.09
C ILE A 381 8.71 15.69 0.55
N CYS A 382 9.75 14.90 0.78
CA CYS A 382 11.10 15.23 0.35
C CYS A 382 11.55 14.31 -0.80
N HIS A 383 12.46 14.82 -1.65
CA HIS A 383 13.06 14.00 -2.71
C HIS A 383 13.77 12.76 -2.15
N THR A 384 14.31 12.85 -0.93
CA THR A 384 14.94 11.72 -0.22
C THR A 384 13.95 10.58 0.06
N ASP A 385 12.66 10.88 0.29
CA ASP A 385 11.64 9.84 0.44
C ASP A 385 11.52 9.01 -0.85
N VAL A 386 11.54 9.68 -2.01
CA VAL A 386 11.49 9.03 -3.34
C VAL A 386 12.70 8.12 -3.56
N ARG A 387 13.91 8.61 -3.24
CA ARG A 387 15.15 7.82 -3.37
C ARG A 387 15.12 6.58 -2.48
N PHE A 388 14.58 6.70 -1.27
CA PHE A 388 14.41 5.58 -0.36
C PHE A 388 13.37 4.57 -0.87
N VAL A 389 12.17 4.99 -1.25
CA VAL A 389 11.14 4.04 -1.73
C VAL A 389 11.52 3.35 -3.04
N ASN A 390 12.39 3.94 -3.86
CA ASN A 390 12.91 3.32 -5.08
C ASN A 390 14.17 2.46 -4.85
N ASN A 391 14.72 2.50 -3.64
CA ASN A 391 15.99 1.87 -3.27
C ASN A 391 17.19 2.34 -4.12
N ASP A 392 17.24 3.62 -4.48
CA ASP A 392 18.29 4.19 -5.34
C ASP A 392 19.70 4.04 -4.73
N TRP A 393 19.78 3.91 -3.40
CA TRP A 393 21.03 3.73 -2.66
C TRP A 393 21.31 2.28 -2.24
N GLY A 394 20.43 1.33 -2.54
CA GLY A 394 20.60 -0.09 -2.20
C GLY A 394 20.52 -0.42 -0.70
N VAL A 395 20.02 0.51 0.13
CA VAL A 395 19.95 0.38 1.59
C VAL A 395 18.52 0.21 2.13
N THR A 396 17.50 0.30 1.27
CA THR A 396 16.10 0.25 1.69
C THR A 396 15.67 -1.16 2.05
N THR A 397 15.11 -1.30 3.26
CA THR A 397 14.44 -2.53 3.69
C THR A 397 12.93 -2.37 3.59
N TYR A 398 12.29 -3.19 2.76
CA TYR A 398 10.84 -3.17 2.55
C TYR A 398 10.10 -4.11 3.53
N PRO A 399 8.85 -3.79 3.91
CA PRO A 399 8.11 -2.57 3.57
C PRO A 399 8.66 -1.35 4.30
N VAL A 400 8.67 -0.20 3.63
CA VAL A 400 9.15 1.08 4.18
C VAL A 400 8.02 2.11 4.16
N THR A 401 7.72 2.68 5.32
CA THR A 401 6.81 3.84 5.46
C THR A 401 7.68 5.10 5.52
N PRO A 402 7.78 5.87 4.43
CA PRO A 402 8.65 7.06 4.38
C PRO A 402 8.01 8.27 5.09
N GLY A 403 8.66 9.43 4.97
CA GLY A 403 8.25 10.69 5.60
C GLY A 403 9.13 11.03 6.80
N HIS A 404 9.95 12.07 6.68
CA HIS A 404 10.88 12.52 7.73
C HIS A 404 10.74 14.00 8.09
N GLU A 405 9.62 14.62 7.70
CA GLU A 405 9.31 16.03 7.93
C GLU A 405 8.02 16.13 8.75
N ILE A 406 8.02 15.55 9.95
CA ILE A 406 6.81 15.16 10.69
C ILE A 406 6.39 16.27 11.64
N VAL A 407 5.12 16.67 11.60
CA VAL A 407 4.53 17.64 12.53
C VAL A 407 3.25 17.08 13.13
N GLY A 408 3.10 17.20 14.44
CA GLY A 408 2.00 16.56 15.15
C GLY A 408 1.71 17.15 16.52
N VAL A 409 0.85 16.43 17.24
CA VAL A 409 0.45 16.77 18.61
C VAL A 409 0.72 15.58 19.52
N VAL A 410 1.32 15.83 20.67
CA VAL A 410 1.61 14.79 21.66
C VAL A 410 0.32 14.17 22.20
N THR A 411 0.21 12.84 22.15
CA THR A 411 -0.93 12.06 22.63
C THR A 411 -0.60 11.20 23.84
N GLU A 412 0.68 10.88 24.05
CA GLU A 412 1.17 10.10 25.19
C GLU A 412 2.61 10.52 25.51
N VAL A 413 2.98 10.46 26.79
CA VAL A 413 4.35 10.71 27.24
C VAL A 413 4.78 9.60 28.18
N GLY A 414 6.03 9.16 28.03
CA GLY A 414 6.68 8.24 28.95
C GLY A 414 6.85 8.83 30.35
N THR A 415 7.04 7.96 31.33
CA THR A 415 7.12 8.31 32.76
C THR A 415 8.32 9.19 33.14
N LYS A 416 9.33 9.30 32.26
CA LYS A 416 10.56 10.08 32.43
C LYS A 416 10.71 11.21 31.41
N VAL A 417 9.67 11.50 30.61
CA VAL A 417 9.67 12.66 29.72
C VAL A 417 9.58 13.93 30.54
N GLU A 418 10.48 14.88 30.28
CA GLU A 418 10.53 16.17 30.98
C GLU A 418 10.18 17.35 30.07
N LYS A 419 10.46 17.25 28.76
CA LYS A 419 10.35 18.37 27.81
C LYS A 419 8.93 18.63 27.31
N PHE A 420 8.07 17.61 27.31
CA PHE A 420 6.78 17.66 26.61
C PHE A 420 5.64 17.11 27.46
N LYS A 421 4.42 17.57 27.18
CA LYS A 421 3.17 17.05 27.75
C LYS A 421 2.14 16.77 26.66
N ILE A 422 1.12 15.98 27.01
CA ILE A 422 -0.03 15.71 26.13
C ILE A 422 -0.66 17.04 25.69
N GLY A 423 -0.88 17.17 24.38
CA GLY A 423 -1.42 18.38 23.75
C GLY A 423 -0.37 19.34 23.16
N ASP A 424 0.91 19.16 23.44
CA ASP A 424 1.96 20.01 22.85
C ASP A 424 2.09 19.79 21.34
N ARG A 425 2.35 20.86 20.60
CA ARG A 425 2.71 20.81 19.17
C ARG A 425 4.20 20.53 19.02
N VAL A 426 4.53 19.53 18.22
CA VAL A 426 5.90 19.03 18.09
C VAL A 426 6.25 18.67 16.65
N GLY A 427 7.54 18.69 16.34
CA GLY A 427 8.10 18.23 15.07
C GLY A 427 9.15 17.13 15.26
N VAL A 428 9.30 16.25 14.27
CA VAL A 428 10.36 15.23 14.21
C VAL A 428 10.97 15.23 12.81
N GLY A 429 12.29 15.45 12.73
CA GLY A 429 13.05 15.51 11.48
C GLY A 429 13.59 14.15 11.03
N CYS A 430 14.74 14.15 10.33
CA CYS A 430 15.38 12.96 9.74
C CYS A 430 16.00 11.97 10.73
N LEU A 431 16.09 12.32 12.00
CA LEU A 431 16.79 11.54 13.03
C LEU A 431 15.83 11.22 14.17
N VAL A 432 15.87 9.97 14.63
CA VAL A 432 15.11 9.51 15.80
C VAL A 432 15.99 8.81 16.85
N GLY A 433 17.27 8.63 16.57
CA GLY A 433 18.24 8.02 17.47
C GLY A 433 19.70 8.32 17.10
N SER A 434 20.59 8.19 18.07
CA SER A 434 22.05 8.34 17.91
C SER A 434 22.76 7.56 19.02
N CYS A 435 24.10 7.53 19.05
CA CYS A 435 24.82 6.86 20.14
C CYS A 435 24.84 7.64 21.47
N GLY A 436 24.48 8.93 21.46
CA GLY A 436 24.46 9.82 22.63
C GLY A 436 25.79 10.03 23.36
N SER A 437 26.92 9.54 22.84
CA SER A 437 28.19 9.48 23.58
C SER A 437 29.46 9.74 22.76
N CYS A 438 29.37 9.82 21.43
CA CYS A 438 30.51 10.22 20.60
C CYS A 438 30.70 11.74 20.63
N GLU A 439 31.88 12.20 20.18
CA GLU A 439 32.23 13.63 20.08
C GLU A 439 31.15 14.42 19.33
N ASN A 440 30.69 13.94 18.18
CA ASN A 440 29.61 14.59 17.43
C ASN A 440 28.31 14.70 18.25
N CYS A 441 27.93 13.67 19.04
CA CYS A 441 26.76 13.77 19.91
C CYS A 441 26.97 14.73 21.08
N ALA A 442 28.20 14.84 21.60
CA ALA A 442 28.54 15.78 22.65
C ALA A 442 28.53 17.24 22.17
N ASP A 443 28.76 17.44 20.87
CA ASP A 443 28.82 18.76 20.22
C ASP A 443 27.49 19.17 19.54
N ASP A 444 26.36 18.52 19.86
CA ASP A 444 25.04 18.77 19.25
C ASP A 444 25.02 18.53 17.71
N LEU A 445 25.85 17.60 17.21
CA LEU A 445 26.01 17.20 15.80
C LEU A 445 25.57 15.75 15.56
N GLU A 446 24.40 15.35 16.06
CA GLU A 446 23.90 13.97 15.94
C GLU A 446 23.71 13.50 14.49
N ASN A 447 23.50 14.44 13.57
CA ASN A 447 23.46 14.27 12.11
C ASN A 447 24.78 13.73 11.53
N TYR A 448 25.90 13.91 12.22
CA TYR A 448 27.20 13.33 11.87
C TYR A 448 27.57 12.12 12.75
N CYS A 449 26.64 11.62 13.57
CA CYS A 449 26.90 10.42 14.38
C CYS A 449 27.10 9.19 13.47
N PRO A 450 28.18 8.40 13.66
CA PRO A 450 28.38 7.16 12.90
C PRO A 450 27.35 6.06 13.22
N LYS A 451 26.54 6.25 14.26
CA LYS A 451 25.45 5.37 14.69
C LYS A 451 24.11 6.11 14.73
N GLN A 452 23.90 7.05 13.82
CA GLN A 452 22.61 7.71 13.65
C GLN A 452 21.54 6.69 13.26
N ILE A 453 20.31 6.94 13.71
CA ILE A 453 19.12 6.16 13.35
C ILE A 453 18.15 7.11 12.67
N LEU A 454 17.86 6.82 11.39
CA LEU A 454 16.95 7.65 10.61
C LEU A 454 15.48 7.34 10.94
N THR A 455 14.62 8.29 10.61
CA THR A 455 13.18 8.30 10.94
C THR A 455 12.39 7.11 10.40
N TYR A 456 12.86 6.50 9.30
CA TYR A 456 12.21 5.33 8.70
C TYR A 456 13.20 4.38 8.05
N GLY A 457 12.88 3.08 8.07
CA GLY A 457 13.64 2.05 7.36
C GLY A 457 14.92 1.59 8.08
N PHE A 458 15.15 2.03 9.32
CA PHE A 458 16.31 1.63 10.13
C PHE A 458 15.91 0.90 11.41
N PRO A 459 16.74 -0.03 11.92
CA PRO A 459 16.56 -0.62 13.25
C PRO A 459 16.77 0.44 14.33
N TYR A 460 15.84 0.49 15.30
CA TYR A 460 15.94 1.28 16.51
C TYR A 460 16.81 0.58 17.56
N HIS A 461 17.09 1.25 18.68
CA HIS A 461 17.94 0.72 19.76
C HIS A 461 17.43 -0.61 20.36
N ASP A 462 16.12 -0.83 20.33
CA ASP A 462 15.46 -2.06 20.81
C ASP A 462 15.30 -3.13 19.70
N GLY A 463 15.86 -2.89 18.52
CA GLY A 463 15.76 -3.77 17.35
C GLY A 463 14.45 -3.65 16.57
N THR A 464 13.52 -2.79 16.98
CA THR A 464 12.30 -2.52 16.21
C THR A 464 12.59 -1.69 14.96
N GLN A 465 11.77 -1.79 13.92
CA GLN A 465 11.94 -0.96 12.73
C GLN A 465 11.33 0.43 12.93
N THR A 466 12.02 1.46 12.45
CA THR A 466 11.52 2.84 12.40
C THR A 466 10.55 3.03 11.22
N TYR A 467 9.49 3.81 11.45
CA TYR A 467 8.45 4.13 10.47
C TYR A 467 8.18 5.63 10.45
N GLY A 468 8.14 6.20 9.24
CA GLY A 468 8.08 7.63 8.98
C GLY A 468 6.69 8.23 9.14
N GLY A 469 6.59 9.51 8.79
CA GLY A 469 5.42 10.36 8.97
C GLY A 469 4.26 10.11 8.02
N TYR A 470 4.40 9.23 7.02
CA TYR A 470 3.26 8.85 6.16
C TYR A 470 2.38 7.82 6.87
N SER A 471 1.97 8.16 8.08
CA SER A 471 1.20 7.32 8.98
C SER A 471 0.51 8.18 10.03
N ASP A 472 -0.39 7.56 10.77
CA ASP A 472 -1.31 8.22 11.69
C ASP A 472 -0.66 8.71 13.00
N HIS A 473 0.38 8.04 13.49
CA HIS A 473 1.05 8.34 14.76
C HIS A 473 2.55 8.09 14.65
N MET A 474 3.33 8.58 15.60
CA MET A 474 4.77 8.28 15.75
C MET A 474 5.15 8.14 17.22
N VAL A 475 6.19 7.35 17.50
CA VAL A 475 6.87 7.28 18.80
C VAL A 475 8.34 7.63 18.59
N ALA A 476 8.85 8.60 19.35
CA ALA A 476 10.24 9.04 19.32
C ALA A 476 10.72 9.42 20.72
N ASP A 477 12.01 9.24 21.01
CA ASP A 477 12.62 9.70 22.26
C ASP A 477 12.56 11.23 22.34
N GLU A 478 12.24 11.79 23.50
CA GLU A 478 12.07 13.24 23.71
C GLU A 478 13.29 14.08 23.29
N HIS A 479 14.48 13.48 23.18
CA HIS A 479 15.67 14.16 22.65
C HIS A 479 15.51 14.54 21.18
N PHE A 480 14.87 13.69 20.38
CA PHE A 480 14.71 13.85 18.92
C PHE A 480 13.39 14.53 18.54
N VAL A 481 12.62 14.98 19.53
CA VAL A 481 11.38 15.72 19.34
C VAL A 481 11.65 17.21 19.52
N LEU A 482 11.25 18.01 18.54
CA LEU A 482 11.43 19.47 18.50
C LEU A 482 10.16 20.17 18.95
N ARG A 483 10.31 21.28 19.69
CA ARG A 483 9.19 22.13 20.06
C ARG A 483 8.74 22.92 18.85
N TRP A 484 7.43 22.92 18.59
CA TRP A 484 6.87 23.72 17.50
C TRP A 484 6.55 25.16 17.95
N PRO A 485 7.10 26.21 17.32
CA PRO A 485 6.75 27.60 17.64
C PRO A 485 5.27 27.90 17.36
N GLU A 486 4.61 28.66 18.24
CA GLU A 486 3.16 28.93 18.14
C GLU A 486 2.76 29.67 16.85
N ASN A 487 3.63 30.56 16.36
CA ASN A 487 3.44 31.38 15.18
C ASN A 487 4.00 30.75 13.89
N LEU A 488 4.50 29.51 13.95
CA LEU A 488 4.89 28.76 12.76
C LEU A 488 3.72 27.83 12.36
N PRO A 489 3.16 27.97 11.13
CA PRO A 489 2.11 27.07 10.67
C PRO A 489 2.57 25.62 10.64
N LEU A 490 1.68 24.68 11.01
CA LEU A 490 2.03 23.26 11.10
C LEU A 490 2.23 22.62 9.72
N ASP A 491 1.48 23.08 8.72
CA ASP A 491 1.49 22.59 7.35
C ASP A 491 2.72 23.10 6.58
N SER A 492 2.78 24.41 6.33
CA SER A 492 3.86 25.06 5.56
C SER A 492 5.18 25.16 6.31
N GLY A 493 5.17 24.89 7.62
CA GLY A 493 6.38 24.73 8.42
C GLY A 493 6.95 23.32 8.40
N ALA A 494 6.15 22.26 8.11
CA ALA A 494 6.63 20.88 8.13
C ALA A 494 7.88 20.64 7.26
N PRO A 495 7.96 21.15 6.01
CA PRO A 495 9.15 20.97 5.17
C PRO A 495 10.42 21.63 5.73
N LEU A 496 10.31 22.51 6.74
CA LEU A 496 11.50 23.12 7.34
C LEU A 496 12.35 22.10 8.12
N LEU A 497 11.75 20.98 8.53
CA LEU A 497 12.43 19.90 9.25
C LEU A 497 13.48 19.16 8.41
N CYS A 498 13.43 19.27 7.07
CA CYS A 498 14.52 18.86 6.18
C CYS A 498 15.04 20.04 5.37
N ASP A 499 14.23 20.63 4.47
CA ASP A 499 14.69 21.69 3.56
C ASP A 499 15.15 22.96 4.30
N GLY A 500 14.40 23.33 5.35
CA GLY A 500 14.70 24.50 6.19
C GLY A 500 16.08 24.41 6.82
N ILE A 501 16.34 23.34 7.55
CA ILE A 501 17.63 23.14 8.22
C ILE A 501 18.77 22.90 7.23
N THR A 502 18.52 22.19 6.13
CA THR A 502 19.51 21.95 5.06
C THR A 502 19.98 23.25 4.42
N ALA A 503 19.10 24.25 4.32
CA ALA A 503 19.46 25.58 3.84
C ALA A 503 20.06 26.49 4.93
N TYR A 504 19.54 26.43 6.15
CA TYR A 504 19.94 27.31 7.26
C TYR A 504 21.34 26.99 7.78
N SER A 505 21.65 25.72 8.03
CA SER A 505 22.93 25.27 8.60
C SER A 505 24.15 25.76 7.79
N PRO A 506 24.23 25.57 6.46
CA PRO A 506 25.38 26.05 5.70
C PRO A 506 25.48 27.58 5.65
N LEU A 507 24.36 28.30 5.66
CA LEU A 507 24.39 29.77 5.71
C LEU A 507 25.05 30.25 7.00
N LYS A 508 24.66 29.66 8.13
CA LYS A 508 25.17 30.01 9.46
C LYS A 508 26.60 29.51 9.68
N TYR A 509 26.84 28.21 9.50
CA TYR A 509 28.14 27.58 9.78
C TYR A 509 29.29 28.19 8.96
N PHE A 510 29.03 28.52 7.70
CA PHE A 510 30.05 29.12 6.81
C PHE A 510 30.08 30.66 6.84
N GLY A 511 29.29 31.30 7.72
CA GLY A 511 29.28 32.74 7.96
C GLY A 511 28.72 33.57 6.79
N LEU A 512 27.75 33.01 6.07
CA LEU A 512 26.99 33.65 4.98
C LEU A 512 25.65 34.25 5.49
N ASP A 513 25.39 34.15 6.78
CA ASP A 513 24.22 34.63 7.52
C ASP A 513 24.29 36.11 7.92
N LYS A 514 25.36 36.81 7.52
CA LYS A 514 25.56 38.22 7.87
C LYS A 514 24.82 39.15 6.91
N PRO A 515 24.14 40.21 7.42
CA PRO A 515 23.49 41.20 6.56
C PRO A 515 24.45 41.80 5.53
N GLY A 516 24.00 41.92 4.28
CA GLY A 516 24.77 42.49 3.17
C GLY A 516 25.72 41.52 2.45
N MET A 517 25.85 40.27 2.91
CA MET A 517 26.55 39.22 2.15
C MET A 517 25.90 39.00 0.79
N LYS A 518 26.70 38.76 -0.25
CA LYS A 518 26.21 38.39 -1.59
C LYS A 518 26.21 36.87 -1.75
N VAL A 519 25.03 36.26 -1.66
CA VAL A 519 24.84 34.81 -1.66
C VAL A 519 24.21 34.37 -2.98
N GLY A 520 24.87 33.46 -3.68
CA GLY A 520 24.28 32.75 -4.82
C GLY A 520 23.47 31.55 -4.35
N VAL A 521 22.30 31.32 -4.95
CA VAL A 521 21.55 30.06 -4.81
C VAL A 521 21.48 29.42 -6.19
N PHE A 522 22.09 28.24 -6.32
CA PHE A 522 22.14 27.52 -7.59
C PHE A 522 21.06 26.43 -7.63
N GLY A 523 20.01 26.68 -8.42
CA GLY A 523 18.79 25.88 -8.51
C GLY A 523 17.60 26.52 -7.79
N LEU A 524 16.43 26.58 -8.44
CA LEU A 524 15.18 27.09 -7.86
C LEU A 524 14.07 26.03 -7.81
N GLY A 525 14.38 24.91 -7.14
CA GLY A 525 13.39 23.91 -6.68
C GLY A 525 13.01 24.14 -5.21
N ALA A 526 12.34 23.17 -4.56
CA ALA A 526 11.86 23.29 -3.17
C ALA A 526 12.95 23.79 -2.19
N LEU A 527 14.07 23.06 -2.09
CA LEU A 527 15.23 23.47 -1.28
C LEU A 527 15.82 24.83 -1.68
N GLY A 528 15.85 25.13 -2.99
CA GLY A 528 16.37 26.39 -3.51
C GLY A 528 15.51 27.60 -3.10
N GLN A 529 14.19 27.48 -3.15
CA GLN A 529 13.28 28.52 -2.69
C GLN A 529 13.47 28.81 -1.19
N ILE A 530 13.60 27.76 -0.37
CA ILE A 530 13.88 27.89 1.06
C ILE A 530 15.25 28.54 1.29
N ALA A 531 16.29 28.17 0.54
CA ALA A 531 17.61 28.80 0.62
C ALA A 531 17.56 30.30 0.29
N VAL A 532 16.76 30.72 -0.71
CA VAL A 532 16.51 32.14 -0.99
C VAL A 532 15.83 32.81 0.20
N LYS A 533 14.71 32.25 0.71
CA LYS A 533 13.97 32.84 1.84
C LYS A 533 14.84 32.97 3.10
N MET A 534 15.62 31.94 3.43
CA MET A 534 16.55 31.94 4.57
C MET A 534 17.65 33.01 4.41
N ALA A 535 18.33 33.04 3.25
CA ALA A 535 19.37 34.04 2.99
C ALA A 535 18.81 35.48 3.02
N LYS A 536 17.61 35.71 2.46
CA LYS A 536 16.92 37.01 2.56
C LYS A 536 16.55 37.36 4.00
N ALA A 537 16.09 36.40 4.79
CA ALA A 537 15.76 36.62 6.21
C ALA A 537 17.00 36.98 7.04
N PHE A 538 18.18 36.46 6.70
CA PHE A 538 19.48 36.90 7.25
C PHE A 538 19.94 38.28 6.76
N GLY A 539 19.26 38.87 5.78
CA GLY A 539 19.59 40.17 5.20
C GLY A 539 20.66 40.10 4.09
N ALA A 540 20.86 38.94 3.47
CA ALA A 540 21.76 38.80 2.31
C ALA A 540 21.16 39.42 1.03
N GLN A 541 22.05 39.78 0.12
CA GLN A 541 21.73 40.01 -1.29
C GLN A 541 21.82 38.68 -2.03
N VAL A 542 20.72 38.23 -2.62
CA VAL A 542 20.59 36.88 -3.18
C VAL A 542 20.56 36.93 -4.70
N THR A 543 21.46 36.18 -5.33
CA THR A 543 21.47 35.92 -6.77
C THR A 543 21.02 34.49 -7.04
N VAL A 544 19.94 34.30 -7.78
CA VAL A 544 19.47 32.97 -8.18
C VAL A 544 20.09 32.59 -9.53
N PHE A 545 20.65 31.38 -9.61
CA PHE A 545 21.13 30.77 -10.85
C PHE A 545 20.21 29.61 -11.24
N SER A 546 19.75 29.59 -12.49
CA SER A 546 18.88 28.54 -13.02
C SER A 546 19.04 28.43 -14.54
N THR A 547 18.96 27.22 -15.08
CA THR A 547 18.85 26.99 -16.53
C THR A 547 17.45 27.34 -17.07
N ASN A 548 16.43 27.27 -16.20
CA ASN A 548 15.06 27.57 -16.55
C ASN A 548 14.75 29.06 -16.33
N THR A 549 14.69 29.83 -17.40
CA THR A 549 14.41 31.28 -17.37
C THR A 549 12.98 31.61 -16.95
N ALA A 550 12.03 30.68 -17.04
CA ALA A 550 10.66 30.88 -16.57
C ALA A 550 10.59 31.08 -15.04
N LYS A 551 11.60 30.60 -14.30
CA LYS A 551 11.73 30.78 -12.86
C LYS A 551 12.14 32.20 -12.43
N LYS A 552 12.48 33.08 -13.37
CA LYS A 552 12.90 34.46 -13.08
C LYS A 552 11.85 35.25 -12.31
N GLN A 553 10.59 35.16 -12.74
CA GLN A 553 9.49 35.90 -12.12
C GLN A 553 9.29 35.47 -10.66
N GLU A 554 9.27 34.16 -10.44
CA GLU A 554 9.16 33.55 -9.11
C GLU A 554 10.32 33.97 -8.20
N ALA A 555 11.57 33.94 -8.71
CA ALA A 555 12.74 34.35 -7.96
C ALA A 555 12.69 35.82 -7.52
N ILE A 556 12.43 36.74 -8.45
CA ILE A 556 12.51 38.18 -8.20
C ILE A 556 11.26 38.69 -7.49
N GLU A 557 10.07 38.36 -8.00
CA GLU A 557 8.82 38.91 -7.47
C GLU A 557 8.23 38.06 -6.36
N GLY A 558 8.31 36.73 -6.45
CA GLY A 558 7.80 35.82 -5.41
C GLY A 558 8.70 35.80 -4.19
N LEU A 559 9.97 35.43 -4.39
CA LEU A 559 10.92 35.18 -3.30
C LEU A 559 11.79 36.39 -2.94
N LYS A 560 11.67 37.49 -3.70
CA LYS A 560 12.42 38.73 -3.48
C LYS A 560 13.94 38.57 -3.58
N ALA A 561 14.40 37.67 -4.45
CA ALA A 561 15.81 37.64 -4.85
C ALA A 561 16.20 38.95 -5.55
N ASP A 562 17.44 39.39 -5.36
CA ASP A 562 17.93 40.67 -5.90
C ASP A 562 18.33 40.54 -7.37
N HIS A 563 18.84 39.37 -7.77
CA HIS A 563 19.30 39.08 -9.12
C HIS A 563 18.90 37.66 -9.57
N PHE A 564 18.74 37.49 -10.88
CA PHE A 564 18.53 36.19 -11.53
C PHE A 564 19.46 36.08 -12.73
N ILE A 565 20.15 34.94 -12.82
CA ILE A 565 21.13 34.65 -13.88
C ILE A 565 20.76 33.33 -14.55
N ASN A 566 20.63 33.35 -15.88
CA ASN A 566 20.57 32.13 -16.66
C ASN A 566 21.95 31.46 -16.65
N SER A 567 22.08 30.29 -16.05
CA SER A 567 23.38 29.61 -15.91
C SER A 567 23.94 29.05 -17.23
N GLU A 568 23.11 28.97 -18.27
CA GLU A 568 23.55 28.58 -19.63
C GLU A 568 23.95 29.77 -20.49
N ASP A 569 23.71 31.00 -20.05
CA ASP A 569 24.09 32.23 -20.77
C ASP A 569 25.51 32.66 -20.37
N PRO A 570 26.51 32.54 -21.27
CA PRO A 570 27.90 32.88 -20.93
C PRO A 570 28.11 34.35 -20.60
N GLU A 571 27.33 35.28 -21.18
CA GLU A 571 27.46 36.71 -20.90
C GLU A 571 26.95 37.04 -19.50
N GLN A 572 25.80 36.47 -19.12
CA GLN A 572 25.24 36.66 -17.78
C GLN A 572 26.14 36.01 -16.71
N MET A 573 26.68 34.82 -16.98
CA MET A 573 27.64 34.16 -16.09
C MET A 573 28.94 34.94 -15.96
N ALA A 574 29.45 35.53 -17.05
CA ALA A 574 30.61 36.41 -17.00
C ALA A 574 30.37 37.63 -16.09
N GLY A 575 29.15 38.20 -16.12
CA GLY A 575 28.73 39.29 -15.24
C GLY A 575 28.73 38.97 -13.74
N ALA A 576 28.65 37.68 -13.36
CA ALA A 576 28.71 37.23 -11.97
C ALA A 576 30.16 37.06 -11.45
N THR A 577 31.17 37.11 -12.32
CA THR A 577 32.57 36.78 -11.99
C THR A 577 33.10 37.63 -10.83
N GLY A 578 33.57 36.98 -9.76
CA GLY A 578 34.16 37.65 -8.60
C GLY A 578 33.20 38.50 -7.78
N THR A 579 31.89 38.26 -7.85
CA THR A 579 30.88 39.11 -7.18
C THR A 579 30.31 38.51 -5.89
N LEU A 580 30.36 37.20 -5.71
CA LEU A 580 29.67 36.49 -4.62
C LEU A 580 30.59 36.14 -3.45
N ASP A 581 30.08 36.29 -2.23
CA ASP A 581 30.74 35.89 -0.98
C ASP A 581 30.54 34.38 -0.70
N GLY A 582 29.41 33.81 -1.13
CA GLY A 582 29.18 32.38 -1.11
C GLY A 582 28.11 31.92 -2.09
N ILE A 583 28.10 30.64 -2.41
CA ILE A 583 27.08 29.98 -3.24
C ILE A 583 26.58 28.75 -2.48
N ILE A 584 25.26 28.64 -2.33
CA ILE A 584 24.57 27.45 -1.87
C ILE A 584 24.11 26.67 -3.10
N TYR A 585 24.67 25.47 -3.29
CA TYR A 585 24.39 24.61 -4.44
C TYR A 585 23.35 23.55 -4.07
N THR A 586 22.14 23.66 -4.63
CA THR A 586 20.97 22.88 -4.21
C THR A 586 20.48 21.85 -5.25
N VAL A 587 21.22 21.65 -6.33
CA VAL A 587 20.78 20.77 -7.43
C VAL A 587 21.42 19.38 -7.36
N SER A 588 20.69 18.38 -7.83
CA SER A 588 21.20 17.00 -8.01
C SER A 588 21.61 16.68 -9.45
N ALA A 589 21.52 17.66 -10.36
CA ALA A 589 21.98 17.51 -11.73
C ALA A 589 23.49 17.78 -11.84
N THR A 590 24.18 17.05 -12.72
CA THR A 590 25.62 17.23 -12.94
C THR A 590 25.86 18.55 -13.66
N HIS A 591 26.72 19.41 -13.10
CA HIS A 591 27.09 20.70 -13.69
C HIS A 591 28.60 20.91 -13.61
N GLU A 592 29.15 21.67 -14.55
CA GLU A 592 30.52 22.17 -14.44
C GLU A 592 30.58 23.25 -13.35
N ILE A 593 31.37 23.02 -12.30
CA ILE A 593 31.48 23.96 -11.17
C ILE A 593 32.47 25.10 -11.43
N ALA A 594 33.20 25.09 -12.54
CA ALA A 594 34.23 26.10 -12.84
C ALA A 594 33.64 27.51 -12.95
N SER A 595 32.50 27.65 -13.62
CA SER A 595 31.79 28.92 -13.75
C SER A 595 31.29 29.46 -12.40
N LEU A 596 30.84 28.56 -11.50
CA LEU A 596 30.43 28.91 -10.14
C LEU A 596 31.61 29.34 -9.27
N LEU A 597 32.72 28.62 -9.39
CA LEU A 597 33.95 29.02 -8.71
C LEU A 597 34.43 30.38 -9.21
N ASN A 598 34.30 30.70 -10.51
CA ASN A 598 34.66 32.01 -11.06
C ASN A 598 33.73 33.13 -10.55
N ALA A 599 32.45 32.84 -10.30
CA ALA A 599 31.51 33.80 -9.70
C ALA A 599 31.87 34.22 -8.26
N LEU A 600 32.63 33.40 -7.54
CA LEU A 600 33.09 33.71 -6.17
C LEU A 600 34.23 34.73 -6.14
N LYS A 601 34.15 35.65 -5.17
CA LYS A 601 35.25 36.52 -4.73
C LYS A 601 36.44 35.71 -4.18
N PRO A 602 37.62 36.34 -3.99
CA PRO A 602 38.65 35.77 -3.13
C PRO A 602 38.08 35.42 -1.75
N HIS A 603 38.42 34.26 -1.20
CA HIS A 603 37.86 33.70 0.04
C HIS A 603 36.37 33.29 -0.01
N GLY A 604 35.75 33.36 -1.19
CA GLY A 604 34.37 32.92 -1.37
C GLY A 604 34.20 31.42 -1.19
N LYS A 605 32.98 31.01 -0.80
CA LYS A 605 32.66 29.62 -0.44
C LYS A 605 31.58 29.03 -1.34
N LEU A 606 31.84 27.89 -1.95
CA LEU A 606 30.83 27.05 -2.59
C LEU A 606 30.43 25.94 -1.61
N VAL A 607 29.18 25.93 -1.15
CA VAL A 607 28.67 24.93 -0.22
C VAL A 607 27.66 24.05 -0.94
N ILE A 608 27.98 22.75 -1.03
CA ILE A 608 27.21 21.73 -1.73
C ILE A 608 26.24 21.09 -0.75
N ILE A 609 24.94 21.22 -1.02
CA ILE A 609 23.85 20.57 -0.27
C ILE A 609 22.91 19.76 -1.16
N GLY A 610 23.10 19.79 -2.49
CA GLY A 610 22.52 18.85 -3.44
C GLY A 610 23.40 17.61 -3.64
N SER A 611 22.79 16.49 -4.04
CA SER A 611 23.49 15.21 -4.25
C SER A 611 23.52 14.84 -5.73
N PRO A 612 24.55 15.26 -6.50
CA PRO A 612 24.69 14.90 -7.91
C PRO A 612 25.10 13.43 -8.10
N GLU A 613 24.63 12.82 -9.19
CA GLU A 613 24.93 11.42 -9.53
C GLU A 613 26.38 11.20 -10.00
N LYS A 614 27.05 12.25 -10.51
CA LYS A 614 28.43 12.19 -11.00
C LYS A 614 29.36 13.06 -10.15
N PRO A 615 30.63 12.64 -9.93
CA PRO A 615 31.63 13.48 -9.29
C PRO A 615 31.85 14.79 -10.04
N PHE A 616 32.15 15.86 -9.31
CA PHE A 616 32.56 17.13 -9.91
C PHE A 616 34.02 17.10 -10.38
N GLU A 617 34.27 17.73 -11.52
CA GLU A 617 35.62 18.14 -11.90
C GLU A 617 35.98 19.46 -11.20
N LEU A 618 37.03 19.44 -10.38
CA LEU A 618 37.47 20.59 -9.59
C LEU A 618 38.63 21.31 -10.29
N PRO A 619 38.44 22.57 -10.76
CA PRO A 619 39.51 23.35 -11.38
C PRO A 619 40.45 23.89 -10.29
N SER A 620 41.53 23.15 -10.03
CA SER A 620 42.50 23.43 -8.95
C SER A 620 43.09 24.84 -9.01
N TYR A 621 43.32 25.38 -10.20
CA TYR A 621 43.88 26.73 -10.38
C TYR A 621 42.97 27.84 -9.82
N SER A 622 41.65 27.74 -10.02
CA SER A 622 40.68 28.72 -9.50
C SER A 622 40.59 28.70 -7.97
N LEU A 623 40.82 27.55 -7.35
CA LEU A 623 40.88 27.41 -5.89
C LEU A 623 42.14 28.06 -5.31
N LEU A 624 43.29 27.78 -5.91
CA LEU A 624 44.60 28.26 -5.46
C LEU A 624 44.73 29.78 -5.57
N THR A 625 44.35 30.35 -6.72
CA THR A 625 44.51 31.78 -7.00
C THR A 625 43.53 32.66 -6.21
N GLY A 626 42.36 32.13 -5.88
CA GLY A 626 41.32 32.86 -5.13
C GLY A 626 41.24 32.55 -3.63
N ARG A 627 42.04 31.61 -3.10
CA ARG A 627 41.88 31.07 -1.73
C ARG A 627 40.43 30.69 -1.41
N LYS A 628 39.75 30.06 -2.38
CA LYS A 628 38.33 29.72 -2.31
C LYS A 628 38.11 28.42 -1.53
N THR A 629 36.93 28.25 -0.97
CA THR A 629 36.51 27.03 -0.26
C THR A 629 35.43 26.30 -1.05
N VAL A 630 35.56 24.99 -1.19
CA VAL A 630 34.48 24.08 -1.58
C VAL A 630 34.21 23.17 -0.40
N ALA A 631 32.97 23.16 0.07
CA ALA A 631 32.56 22.39 1.25
C ALA A 631 31.23 21.68 0.98
N GLY A 632 30.96 20.61 1.72
CA GLY A 632 29.64 19.99 1.80
C GLY A 632 28.98 20.33 3.12
N SER A 633 27.65 20.32 3.15
CA SER A 633 26.85 20.36 4.38
C SER A 633 25.72 19.35 4.29
N LEU A 634 25.41 18.69 5.41
CA LEU A 634 24.21 17.87 5.56
C LEU A 634 23.13 18.70 6.27
N ILE A 635 21.94 18.13 6.52
CA ILE A 635 21.00 18.65 7.52
C ILE A 635 21.74 18.97 8.83
N GLY A 636 21.27 19.95 9.58
CA GLY A 636 21.85 20.38 10.86
C GLY A 636 21.49 19.46 12.04
N GLY A 637 22.18 19.64 13.16
CA GLY A 637 21.89 18.92 14.42
C GLY A 637 20.60 19.40 15.07
N LEU A 638 20.14 18.70 16.12
CA LEU A 638 18.82 18.94 16.72
C LEU A 638 18.67 20.35 17.31
N LYS A 639 19.71 20.81 18.00
CA LYS A 639 19.75 22.15 18.59
C LYS A 639 19.70 23.24 17.51
N GLU A 640 20.50 23.09 16.46
CA GLU A 640 20.50 24.03 15.34
C GLU A 640 19.15 23.99 14.59
N THR A 641 18.51 22.82 14.51
CA THR A 641 17.16 22.69 13.96
C THR A 641 16.13 23.46 14.79
N GLN A 642 16.19 23.39 16.13
CA GLN A 642 15.32 24.20 16.98
C GLN A 642 15.56 25.70 16.78
N GLU A 643 16.82 26.13 16.72
CA GLU A 643 17.18 27.53 16.43
C GLU A 643 16.65 28.00 15.07
N MET A 644 16.71 27.13 14.05
CA MET A 644 16.16 27.40 12.72
C MET A 644 14.64 27.55 12.76
N LEU A 645 13.92 26.68 13.47
CA LEU A 645 12.46 26.79 13.61
C LEU A 645 12.06 28.11 14.30
N ASP A 646 12.77 28.48 15.37
CA ASP A 646 12.53 29.75 16.08
C ASP A 646 12.84 30.96 15.18
N PHE A 647 13.91 30.88 14.39
CA PHE A 647 14.25 31.91 13.40
C PHE A 647 13.19 32.01 12.30
N ALA A 648 12.75 30.89 11.74
CA ALA A 648 11.72 30.83 10.71
C ALA A 648 10.40 31.42 11.21
N ALA A 649 9.99 31.06 12.43
CA ALA A 649 8.80 31.61 13.08
C ALA A 649 8.90 33.13 13.27
N LYS A 650 10.06 33.62 13.73
CA LYS A 650 10.31 35.06 13.93
C LYS A 650 10.28 35.85 12.62
N HIS A 651 10.80 35.28 11.54
CA HIS A 651 10.96 35.95 10.25
C HIS A 651 9.86 35.62 9.23
N GLY A 652 8.87 34.79 9.61
CA GLY A 652 7.79 34.36 8.73
C GLY A 652 8.27 33.52 7.54
N VAL A 653 9.33 32.74 7.72
CA VAL A 653 9.86 31.85 6.67
C VAL A 653 9.09 30.53 6.72
N THR A 654 8.39 30.21 5.63
CA THR A 654 7.68 28.94 5.43
C THR A 654 7.91 28.41 4.01
N ALA A 655 7.59 27.15 3.79
CA ALA A 655 7.56 26.55 2.46
C ALA A 655 6.30 26.95 1.69
N ASP A 656 6.44 27.09 0.38
CA ASP A 656 5.28 27.16 -0.50
C ASP A 656 4.81 25.72 -0.72
N ILE A 657 3.60 25.39 -0.29
CA ILE A 657 3.12 24.01 -0.20
C ILE A 657 1.83 23.78 -0.97
N GLU A 658 1.62 22.53 -1.33
CA GLU A 658 0.33 21.95 -1.69
C GLU A 658 0.01 20.87 -0.66
N ILE A 659 -1.18 20.90 -0.05
CA ILE A 659 -1.60 19.89 0.93
C ILE A 659 -2.26 18.74 0.19
N ILE A 660 -1.70 17.54 0.33
CA ILE A 660 -2.24 16.30 -0.23
C ILE A 660 -2.82 15.47 0.93
N PRO A 661 -4.14 15.23 0.98
CA PRO A 661 -4.75 14.37 2.00
C PRO A 661 -4.23 12.93 1.91
N ILE A 662 -4.08 12.24 3.04
CA ILE A 662 -3.54 10.86 3.04
C ILE A 662 -4.56 9.83 2.51
N ASP A 663 -5.85 10.12 2.68
CA ASP A 663 -7.00 9.42 2.10
C ASP A 663 -7.17 9.65 0.60
N TYR A 664 -6.42 10.60 0.02
CA TYR A 664 -6.26 10.74 -1.43
C TYR A 664 -5.56 9.52 -2.05
N PHE A 665 -4.92 8.67 -1.24
CA PHE A 665 -4.40 7.37 -1.64
C PHE A 665 -5.40 6.22 -1.42
N CYS A 666 -6.62 6.48 -0.91
CA CYS A 666 -7.66 5.47 -0.66
C CYS A 666 -9.00 5.72 -1.39
N ILE A 667 -9.28 6.90 -1.95
CA ILE A 667 -10.40 7.11 -2.88
C ILE A 667 -10.03 8.21 -3.89
N ALA A 668 -10.04 7.88 -5.19
CA ALA A 668 -10.19 8.83 -6.28
C ALA A 668 -10.85 8.08 -7.46
N GLU A 669 -12.15 7.81 -7.40
CA GLU A 669 -13.21 8.67 -7.94
C GLU A 669 -13.51 10.00 -7.16
N SER A 670 -13.30 11.15 -7.86
CA SER A 670 -14.08 12.43 -7.95
C SER A 670 -14.61 13.19 -6.68
N ALA A 671 -14.66 14.54 -6.51
CA ALA A 671 -14.35 15.79 -7.25
C ALA A 671 -14.45 17.00 -6.25
N ILE A 672 -13.83 18.20 -6.44
CA ILE A 672 -14.44 19.40 -7.06
C ILE A 672 -13.35 20.40 -7.56
N LEU A 673 -13.33 20.56 -8.89
CA LEU A 673 -13.07 21.74 -9.75
C LEU A 673 -11.92 22.74 -9.46
N ILE A 674 -10.79 22.53 -10.15
CA ILE A 674 -10.36 23.40 -11.27
C ILE A 674 -10.12 22.45 -12.47
N PHE A 675 -10.69 22.77 -13.64
CA PHE A 675 -10.98 21.80 -14.70
C PHE A 675 -9.76 21.08 -15.34
N THR A 676 -10.01 19.77 -15.58
CA THR A 676 -9.54 18.87 -16.66
C THR A 676 -8.44 17.81 -16.41
N SER A 677 -8.91 16.57 -16.57
CA SER A 677 -8.33 15.21 -16.69
C SER A 677 -7.53 14.56 -15.57
N SER A 678 -8.27 13.65 -14.91
CA SER A 678 -7.90 12.25 -14.66
C SER A 678 -6.61 11.76 -15.32
N ARG A 679 -5.75 11.12 -14.53
CA ARG A 679 -4.91 10.01 -15.00
C ARG A 679 -5.85 8.89 -15.47
N MET A 680 -6.35 9.01 -16.70
CA MET A 680 -6.74 7.86 -17.50
C MET A 680 -5.54 7.53 -18.38
N ASN A 681 -5.16 6.26 -18.43
CA ASN A 681 -4.60 5.74 -19.68
C ASN A 681 -5.73 5.84 -20.70
N GLY A 682 -5.88 7.01 -21.33
CA GLY A 682 -6.88 7.23 -22.36
C GLY A 682 -6.59 6.27 -23.52
N GLY A 683 -7.63 5.68 -24.10
CA GLY A 683 -7.49 4.98 -25.37
C GLY A 683 -6.84 5.90 -26.39
N HIS A 684 -5.76 5.44 -27.03
CA HIS A 684 -5.01 6.18 -28.06
C HIS A 684 -5.28 5.64 -29.48
N GLU A 685 -6.25 4.73 -29.60
CA GLU A 685 -6.70 4.09 -30.84
C GLU A 685 -8.15 4.56 -31.09
N ILE A 686 -8.31 5.76 -31.66
CA ILE A 686 -9.61 6.44 -31.70
C ILE A 686 -10.13 6.42 -33.12
N VAL A 687 -11.38 6.05 -33.31
CA VAL A 687 -12.07 6.11 -34.60
C VAL A 687 -13.40 6.83 -34.44
N GLY A 688 -13.82 7.54 -35.48
CA GLY A 688 -15.05 8.32 -35.40
C GLY A 688 -15.48 8.89 -36.74
N VAL A 689 -16.48 9.77 -36.66
CA VAL A 689 -16.99 10.53 -37.80
C VAL A 689 -16.76 12.01 -37.51
N VAL A 690 -16.25 12.76 -38.48
CA VAL A 690 -16.05 14.20 -38.36
C VAL A 690 -17.40 14.88 -38.20
N THR A 691 -17.63 15.54 -37.06
CA THR A 691 -18.86 16.28 -36.76
C THR A 691 -18.70 17.79 -36.98
N GLU A 692 -17.47 18.30 -36.88
CA GLU A 692 -17.12 19.71 -37.06
C GLU A 692 -15.73 19.82 -37.70
N VAL A 693 -15.48 20.90 -38.46
CA VAL A 693 -14.16 21.23 -39.01
C VAL A 693 -13.81 22.68 -38.73
N GLY A 694 -12.57 22.93 -38.30
CA GLY A 694 -12.08 24.28 -38.09
C GLY A 694 -11.96 25.06 -39.40
N THR A 695 -11.96 26.40 -39.32
CA THR A 695 -11.96 27.28 -40.51
C THR A 695 -10.71 27.17 -41.39
N LYS A 696 -9.69 26.44 -40.95
CA LYS A 696 -8.40 26.24 -41.65
C LYS A 696 -8.15 24.78 -42.06
N VAL A 697 -9.08 23.87 -41.76
CA VAL A 697 -8.99 22.45 -42.14
C VAL A 697 -9.41 22.30 -43.59
N ASP A 698 -8.61 21.60 -44.40
CA ASP A 698 -8.87 21.37 -45.83
C ASP A 698 -8.89 19.88 -46.22
N LYS A 699 -8.31 18.98 -45.42
CA LYS A 699 -8.20 17.54 -45.73
C LYS A 699 -9.47 16.73 -45.48
N PHE A 700 -10.33 17.19 -44.58
CA PHE A 700 -11.50 16.45 -44.09
C PHE A 700 -12.76 17.33 -44.09
N LYS A 701 -13.92 16.70 -44.22
CA LYS A 701 -15.24 17.35 -44.14
C LYS A 701 -16.15 16.62 -43.17
N ILE A 702 -17.20 17.33 -42.71
CA ILE A 702 -18.24 16.74 -41.87
C ILE A 702 -18.81 15.49 -42.55
N GLY A 703 -18.88 14.39 -41.81
CA GLY A 703 -19.33 13.07 -42.26
C GLY A 703 -18.21 12.10 -42.66
N ASP A 704 -16.96 12.55 -42.81
CA ASP A 704 -15.84 11.66 -43.11
C ASP A 704 -15.56 10.73 -41.92
N LYS A 705 -15.27 9.45 -42.21
CA LYS A 705 -14.77 8.50 -41.21
C LYS A 705 -13.27 8.70 -41.04
N VAL A 706 -12.82 8.78 -39.80
CA VAL A 706 -11.44 9.11 -39.46
C VAL A 706 -10.92 8.25 -38.32
N GLY A 707 -9.59 8.13 -38.25
CA GLY A 707 -8.87 7.52 -37.14
C GLY A 707 -7.79 8.45 -36.59
N VAL A 708 -7.49 8.36 -35.31
CA VAL A 708 -6.41 9.10 -34.64
C VAL A 708 -5.60 8.14 -33.77
N GLY A 709 -4.30 8.06 -34.04
CA GLY A 709 -3.36 7.20 -33.31
C GLY A 709 -2.77 7.89 -32.06
N CYS A 710 -1.58 7.47 -31.65
CA CYS A 710 -0.91 7.94 -30.43
C CYS A 710 -0.42 9.39 -30.45
N LEU A 711 -0.22 9.98 -31.63
CA LEU A 711 0.31 11.33 -31.81
C LEU A 711 -0.80 12.26 -32.29
N VAL A 712 -0.91 13.44 -31.69
CA VAL A 712 -1.88 14.49 -32.06
C VAL A 712 -1.23 15.87 -32.27
N GLY A 713 0.09 15.95 -32.08
CA GLY A 713 0.86 17.18 -32.25
C GLY A 713 2.36 16.93 -32.29
N SER A 714 3.09 17.87 -32.85
CA SER A 714 4.56 17.92 -32.84
C SER A 714 5.04 19.35 -33.06
N CYS A 715 6.34 19.64 -32.98
CA CYS A 715 6.83 21.00 -33.25
C CYS A 715 6.69 21.44 -34.72
N ARG A 716 6.50 20.50 -35.66
CA ARG A 716 6.46 20.72 -37.11
C ARG A 716 7.68 21.44 -37.73
N SER A 717 8.72 21.73 -36.95
CA SER A 717 9.86 22.56 -37.37
C SER A 717 11.23 21.92 -37.16
N CYS A 718 11.33 20.80 -36.43
CA CYS A 718 12.59 20.08 -36.26
C CYS A 718 12.89 19.17 -37.45
N GLN A 719 14.15 18.76 -37.59
CA GLN A 719 14.58 17.87 -38.68
C GLN A 719 13.74 16.59 -38.75
N SER A 720 13.46 15.94 -37.61
CA SER A 720 12.57 14.78 -37.58
C SER A 720 11.18 15.08 -38.10
N CYS A 721 10.60 16.26 -37.80
CA CYS A 721 9.30 16.64 -38.37
C CYS A 721 9.39 16.96 -39.88
N ALA A 722 10.52 17.47 -40.36
CA ALA A 722 10.74 17.73 -41.78
C ALA A 722 10.93 16.42 -42.58
N ASP A 723 11.39 15.36 -41.93
CA ASP A 723 11.63 14.03 -42.50
C ASP A 723 10.44 13.07 -42.32
N ASP A 724 9.24 13.57 -41.94
CA ASP A 724 8.06 12.76 -41.59
C ASP A 724 8.32 11.70 -40.50
N LEU A 725 9.20 12.05 -39.56
CA LEU A 725 9.63 11.30 -38.37
C LEU A 725 9.13 11.98 -37.09
N GLU A 726 7.88 12.42 -37.05
CA GLU A 726 7.31 13.19 -35.93
C GLU A 726 7.26 12.42 -34.61
N ASN A 727 7.29 11.09 -34.67
CA ASN A 727 7.43 10.19 -33.52
C ASN A 727 8.79 10.33 -32.80
N TYR A 728 9.82 10.85 -33.46
CA TYR A 728 11.11 11.19 -32.87
C TYR A 728 11.22 12.68 -32.53
N CYS A 729 10.12 13.44 -32.66
CA CYS A 729 10.11 14.84 -32.29
C CYS A 729 10.27 15.00 -30.77
N PRO A 730 11.22 15.82 -30.29
CA PRO A 730 11.36 16.09 -28.85
C PRO A 730 10.18 16.89 -28.26
N LYS A 731 9.30 17.42 -29.12
CA LYS A 731 8.06 18.11 -28.74
C LYS A 731 6.82 17.39 -29.28
N GLN A 732 6.87 16.07 -29.40
CA GLN A 732 5.68 15.28 -29.72
C GLN A 732 4.62 15.46 -28.63
N ILE A 733 3.36 15.47 -29.06
CA ILE A 733 2.18 15.59 -28.19
C ILE A 733 1.36 14.33 -28.36
N LEU A 734 1.22 13.58 -27.27
CA LEU A 734 0.46 12.34 -27.27
C LEU A 734 -1.04 12.58 -27.04
N THR A 735 -1.84 11.62 -27.47
CA THR A 735 -3.31 11.67 -27.49
C THR A 735 -3.95 11.81 -26.09
N TYR A 736 -3.23 11.50 -25.01
CA TYR A 736 -3.72 11.62 -23.64
C TYR A 736 -2.66 12.20 -22.70
N GLY A 737 -3.06 13.13 -21.82
CA GLY A 737 -2.24 13.63 -20.72
C GLY A 737 -1.13 14.62 -21.08
N PHE A 738 -1.02 15.04 -22.35
CA PHE A 738 0.02 15.98 -22.80
C PHE A 738 -0.54 17.40 -22.97
N PRO A 739 0.25 18.45 -22.69
CA PRO A 739 -0.11 19.81 -23.04
C PRO A 739 -0.18 19.98 -24.56
N TYR A 740 -1.32 20.47 -25.05
CA TYR A 740 -1.51 20.89 -26.44
C TYR A 740 -0.91 22.29 -26.68
N HIS A 741 -0.79 22.70 -27.95
CA HIS A 741 -0.12 23.94 -28.33
C HIS A 741 -0.73 25.21 -27.71
N ASP A 742 -2.01 25.19 -27.38
CA ASP A 742 -2.75 26.30 -26.75
C ASP A 742 -2.77 26.25 -25.22
N GLY A 743 -2.04 25.30 -24.62
CA GLY A 743 -1.97 25.10 -23.17
C GLY A 743 -3.09 24.23 -22.60
N THR A 744 -4.06 23.78 -23.42
CA THR A 744 -5.04 22.77 -23.01
C THR A 744 -4.38 21.39 -22.86
N ARG A 745 -5.06 20.41 -22.25
CA ARG A 745 -4.55 19.04 -22.16
C ARG A 745 -5.24 18.13 -23.17
N THR A 746 -4.53 17.12 -23.66
CA THR A 746 -5.13 16.04 -24.46
C THR A 746 -5.82 15.01 -23.55
N TYR A 747 -6.97 14.48 -23.96
CA TYR A 747 -7.86 13.68 -23.08
C TYR A 747 -8.12 12.24 -23.53
N GLY A 748 -7.47 11.76 -24.59
CA GLY A 748 -7.68 10.39 -25.10
C GLY A 748 -9.06 10.18 -25.73
N GLY A 749 -9.43 8.90 -25.92
CA GLY A 749 -10.66 8.49 -26.59
C GLY A 749 -11.84 8.11 -25.69
N TYR A 750 -11.79 8.43 -24.39
CA TYR A 750 -12.90 8.16 -23.46
C TYR A 750 -13.87 9.34 -23.35
N SER A 751 -14.16 9.96 -24.48
CA SER A 751 -15.06 11.09 -24.65
C SER A 751 -15.91 10.89 -25.90
N ASP A 752 -17.09 11.49 -25.92
CA ASP A 752 -17.97 11.51 -27.10
C ASP A 752 -17.43 12.38 -28.25
N HIS A 753 -16.46 13.26 -27.97
CA HIS A 753 -15.80 14.12 -28.95
C HIS A 753 -14.28 14.19 -28.73
N MET A 754 -13.53 14.35 -29.82
CA MET A 754 -12.08 14.60 -29.82
C MET A 754 -11.75 15.70 -30.82
N VAL A 755 -10.78 16.56 -30.47
CA VAL A 755 -10.20 17.56 -31.36
C VAL A 755 -8.75 17.18 -31.66
N ALA A 756 -8.36 17.18 -32.93
CA ALA A 756 -6.99 16.92 -33.38
C ALA A 756 -6.67 17.78 -34.61
N ASP A 757 -5.40 18.15 -34.74
CA ASP A 757 -4.89 18.81 -35.95
C ASP A 757 -4.98 17.84 -37.15
N GLU A 758 -5.44 18.35 -38.30
CA GLU A 758 -5.71 17.54 -39.50
C GLU A 758 -4.48 16.79 -40.03
N HIS A 759 -3.27 17.17 -39.63
CA HIS A 759 -2.05 16.42 -39.95
C HIS A 759 -2.00 15.06 -39.25
N PHE A 760 -2.56 14.93 -38.04
CA PHE A 760 -2.51 13.71 -37.23
C PHE A 760 -3.78 12.85 -37.35
N VAL A 761 -4.73 13.30 -38.17
CA VAL A 761 -5.96 12.58 -38.47
C VAL A 761 -5.75 11.73 -39.72
N LEU A 762 -6.10 10.44 -39.61
CA LEU A 762 -5.99 9.46 -40.68
C LEU A 762 -7.35 9.27 -41.36
N ARG A 763 -7.35 9.10 -42.67
CA ARG A 763 -8.56 8.77 -43.42
C ARG A 763 -8.89 7.31 -43.20
N TRP A 764 -10.14 7.03 -42.81
CA TRP A 764 -10.57 5.66 -42.60
C TRP A 764 -11.00 5.00 -43.91
N PRO A 765 -10.41 3.84 -44.31
CA PRO A 765 -10.83 3.14 -45.52
C PRO A 765 -12.29 2.65 -45.43
N GLU A 766 -13.07 2.79 -46.50
CA GLU A 766 -14.50 2.43 -46.49
C GLU A 766 -14.77 0.95 -46.15
N ASN A 767 -13.86 0.06 -46.56
CA ASN A 767 -13.96 -1.39 -46.36
C ASN A 767 -13.30 -1.89 -45.06
N LEU A 768 -12.83 -0.98 -44.20
CA LEU A 768 -12.27 -1.34 -42.89
C LEU A 768 -13.32 -1.05 -41.81
N PRO A 769 -13.81 -2.06 -41.06
CA PRO A 769 -14.74 -1.82 -39.96
C PRO A 769 -14.12 -0.92 -38.89
N LEU A 770 -14.89 0.02 -38.35
CA LEU A 770 -14.40 0.98 -37.34
C LEU A 770 -13.99 0.27 -36.05
N ASP A 771 -14.84 -0.64 -35.57
CA ASP A 771 -14.63 -1.39 -34.34
C ASP A 771 -13.34 -2.24 -34.37
N SER A 772 -13.28 -3.21 -35.28
CA SER A 772 -12.17 -4.16 -35.39
C SER A 772 -10.94 -3.59 -36.10
N GLY A 773 -11.09 -2.45 -36.79
CA GLY A 773 -9.98 -1.70 -37.36
C GLY A 773 -9.36 -0.71 -36.39
N ALA A 774 -10.07 -0.18 -35.39
CA ALA A 774 -9.54 0.80 -34.44
C ALA A 774 -8.21 0.36 -33.80
N PRO A 775 -8.05 -0.89 -33.32
CA PRO A 775 -6.79 -1.33 -32.73
C PRO A 775 -5.60 -1.37 -33.70
N LEU A 776 -5.82 -1.24 -35.01
CA LEU A 776 -4.72 -1.19 -35.98
C LEU A 776 -3.91 0.11 -35.85
N LEU A 777 -4.51 1.18 -35.33
CA LEU A 777 -3.88 2.49 -35.13
C LEU A 777 -2.67 2.47 -34.19
N CYS A 778 -2.55 1.45 -33.32
CA CYS A 778 -1.32 1.17 -32.60
C CYS A 778 -0.84 -0.26 -32.86
N ALA A 779 -1.64 -1.29 -32.59
CA ALA A 779 -1.20 -2.68 -32.74
C ALA A 779 -0.85 -3.08 -34.19
N GLY A 780 -1.62 -2.58 -35.16
CA GLY A 780 -1.41 -2.83 -36.58
C GLY A 780 -0.06 -2.27 -37.03
N ILE A 781 0.16 -1.00 -36.79
CA ILE A 781 1.40 -0.33 -37.20
C ILE A 781 2.63 -0.79 -36.40
N THR A 782 2.47 -1.14 -35.13
CA THR A 782 3.54 -1.75 -34.28
C THR A 782 4.04 -3.07 -34.86
N THR A 783 3.22 -3.78 -35.66
CA THR A 783 3.63 -5.04 -36.30
C THR A 783 3.99 -4.84 -37.77
N TYR A 784 3.25 -4.00 -38.49
CA TYR A 784 3.48 -3.69 -39.90
C TYR A 784 4.84 -3.03 -40.14
N SER A 785 5.19 -2.00 -39.36
CA SER A 785 6.41 -1.22 -39.58
C SER A 785 7.67 -2.07 -39.40
N PRO A 786 7.83 -2.88 -38.33
CA PRO A 786 8.93 -3.84 -38.23
C PRO A 786 9.02 -4.85 -39.38
N LEU A 787 7.89 -5.42 -39.80
CA LEU A 787 7.89 -6.38 -40.90
C LEU A 787 8.45 -5.74 -42.17
N ARG A 788 8.06 -4.52 -42.45
CA ARG A 788 8.51 -3.77 -43.63
C ARG A 788 9.95 -3.26 -43.49
N TYR A 789 10.26 -2.59 -42.39
CA TYR A 789 11.56 -1.96 -42.14
C TYR A 789 12.69 -2.99 -42.15
N PHE A 790 12.46 -4.18 -41.60
CA PHE A 790 13.45 -5.26 -41.58
C PHE A 790 13.36 -6.21 -42.80
N GLY A 791 12.49 -5.91 -43.78
CA GLY A 791 12.36 -6.67 -45.03
C GLY A 791 11.76 -8.06 -44.89
N LEU A 792 10.97 -8.28 -43.84
CA LEU A 792 10.20 -9.51 -43.56
C LEU A 792 8.81 -9.50 -44.23
N ASP A 793 8.46 -8.42 -44.92
CA ASP A 793 7.22 -8.18 -45.67
C ASP A 793 7.18 -8.83 -47.07
N LYS A 794 8.24 -9.56 -47.44
CA LYS A 794 8.35 -10.22 -48.74
C LYS A 794 7.63 -11.58 -48.73
N PRO A 795 6.87 -11.93 -49.79
CA PRO A 795 6.26 -13.25 -49.89
C PRO A 795 7.28 -14.38 -49.77
N GLY A 796 6.95 -15.40 -48.97
CA GLY A 796 7.79 -16.58 -48.75
C GLY A 796 8.84 -16.44 -47.64
N MET A 797 8.94 -15.29 -46.96
CA MET A 797 9.78 -15.16 -45.76
C MET A 797 9.25 -16.05 -44.63
N LYS A 798 10.15 -16.67 -43.86
CA LYS A 798 9.78 -17.46 -42.67
C LYS A 798 9.83 -16.59 -41.42
N VAL A 799 8.65 -16.19 -40.95
CA VAL A 799 8.51 -15.23 -39.84
C VAL A 799 7.99 -15.94 -38.59
N GLY A 800 8.73 -15.85 -37.50
CA GLY A 800 8.28 -16.25 -36.18
C GLY A 800 7.46 -15.16 -35.50
N VAL A 801 6.38 -15.52 -34.82
CA VAL A 801 5.68 -14.63 -33.89
C VAL A 801 5.74 -15.25 -32.49
N PHE A 802 6.44 -14.57 -31.58
CA PHE A 802 6.56 -15.01 -30.19
C PHE A 802 5.50 -14.33 -29.32
N GLY A 803 4.65 -15.15 -28.68
CA GLY A 803 3.48 -14.71 -27.91
C GLY A 803 2.21 -14.61 -28.77
N LEU A 804 1.12 -15.27 -28.33
CA LEU A 804 -0.17 -15.26 -29.01
C LEU A 804 -1.27 -14.58 -28.18
N GLY A 805 -1.03 -13.31 -27.84
CA GLY A 805 -2.00 -12.36 -27.26
C GLY A 805 -2.55 -11.38 -28.30
N GLY A 806 -3.18 -10.28 -27.87
CA GLY A 806 -3.82 -9.32 -28.78
C GLY A 806 -2.89 -8.67 -29.82
N LEU A 807 -1.61 -8.43 -29.50
CA LEU A 807 -0.62 -7.97 -30.47
C LEU A 807 -0.12 -9.11 -31.39
N GLY A 808 0.11 -10.29 -30.83
CA GLY A 808 0.51 -11.49 -31.57
C GLY A 808 -0.49 -11.92 -32.65
N HIS A 809 -1.80 -11.82 -32.38
CA HIS A 809 -2.83 -12.11 -33.40
C HIS A 809 -2.70 -11.19 -34.61
N VAL A 810 -2.53 -9.89 -34.37
CA VAL A 810 -2.35 -8.89 -35.42
C VAL A 810 -1.04 -9.14 -36.18
N ALA A 811 0.06 -9.46 -35.48
CA ALA A 811 1.34 -9.79 -36.11
C ALA A 811 1.24 -10.99 -37.06
N VAL A 812 0.54 -12.05 -36.66
CA VAL A 812 0.30 -13.23 -37.52
C VAL A 812 -0.50 -12.83 -38.75
N LYS A 813 -1.63 -12.13 -38.58
CA LYS A 813 -2.48 -11.70 -39.71
C LYS A 813 -1.71 -10.79 -40.68
N MET A 814 -0.90 -9.87 -40.16
CA MET A 814 -0.10 -8.94 -40.98
C MET A 814 0.98 -9.68 -41.77
N ALA A 815 1.74 -10.57 -41.12
CA ALA A 815 2.75 -11.39 -41.79
C ALA A 815 2.13 -12.32 -42.85
N LYS A 816 0.98 -12.94 -42.56
CA LYS A 816 0.24 -13.75 -43.55
C LYS A 816 -0.26 -12.90 -44.73
N ALA A 817 -0.73 -11.68 -44.50
CA ALA A 817 -1.17 -10.77 -45.56
C ALA A 817 -0.01 -10.36 -46.49
N PHE A 818 1.21 -10.24 -45.98
CA PHE A 818 2.43 -10.08 -46.79
C PHE A 818 2.87 -11.35 -47.54
N GLY A 819 2.22 -12.49 -47.28
CA GLY A 819 2.54 -13.77 -47.89
C GLY A 819 3.69 -14.53 -47.20
N ALA A 820 3.99 -14.23 -45.94
CA ALA A 820 4.99 -14.97 -45.16
C ALA A 820 4.50 -16.37 -44.75
N GLU A 821 5.45 -17.28 -44.53
CA GLU A 821 5.28 -18.54 -43.80
C GLU A 821 5.47 -18.25 -42.31
N VAL A 822 4.40 -18.37 -41.52
CA VAL A 822 4.35 -17.91 -40.13
C VAL A 822 4.45 -19.07 -39.16
N THR A 823 5.41 -18.99 -38.23
CA THR A 823 5.55 -19.92 -37.10
C THR A 823 5.17 -19.21 -35.81
N VAL A 824 4.16 -19.71 -35.10
CA VAL A 824 3.76 -19.16 -33.80
C VAL A 824 4.48 -19.90 -32.67
N PHE A 825 5.12 -19.15 -31.79
CA PHE A 825 5.69 -19.66 -30.55
C PHE A 825 4.82 -19.25 -29.36
N SER A 826 4.46 -20.21 -28.53
CA SER A 826 3.70 -19.96 -27.29
C SER A 826 4.18 -20.87 -26.18
N THR A 827 4.08 -20.42 -24.93
CA THR A 827 4.34 -21.26 -23.74
C THR A 827 3.19 -22.22 -23.42
N THR A 828 2.06 -22.06 -24.10
CA THR A 828 0.81 -22.77 -23.80
C THR A 828 0.31 -23.50 -25.04
N ALA A 829 0.30 -24.83 -24.99
CA ALA A 829 -0.18 -25.68 -26.09
C ALA A 829 -1.67 -25.44 -26.45
N ALA A 830 -2.48 -24.91 -25.52
CA ALA A 830 -3.88 -24.57 -25.79
C ALA A 830 -4.06 -23.52 -26.91
N LYS A 831 -3.03 -22.72 -27.21
CA LYS A 831 -3.05 -21.72 -28.30
C LYS A 831 -2.81 -22.33 -29.69
N LYS A 832 -2.50 -23.62 -29.78
CA LYS A 832 -2.16 -24.30 -31.05
C LYS A 832 -3.31 -24.29 -32.05
N GLU A 833 -4.53 -24.60 -31.59
CA GLU A 833 -5.69 -24.64 -32.46
C GLU A 833 -6.04 -23.25 -33.02
N ASP A 834 -5.98 -22.24 -32.16
CA ASP A 834 -6.21 -20.84 -32.52
C ASP A 834 -5.18 -20.34 -33.54
N ALA A 835 -3.89 -20.63 -33.31
CA ALA A 835 -2.81 -20.27 -34.25
C ALA A 835 -3.00 -20.92 -35.64
N LEU A 836 -3.18 -22.24 -35.69
CA LEU A 836 -3.18 -22.99 -36.95
C LEU A 836 -4.51 -22.91 -37.70
N LYS A 837 -5.65 -23.04 -36.99
CA LYS A 837 -6.98 -23.03 -37.63
C LYS A 837 -7.60 -21.64 -37.66
N GLY A 838 -7.47 -20.89 -36.57
CA GLY A 838 -8.05 -19.54 -36.44
C GLY A 838 -7.30 -18.52 -37.29
N LEU A 839 -5.99 -18.37 -37.03
CA LEU A 839 -5.15 -17.37 -37.68
C LEU A 839 -4.44 -17.88 -38.95
N LYS A 840 -4.54 -19.17 -39.24
CA LYS A 840 -3.90 -19.82 -40.41
C LYS A 840 -2.37 -19.64 -40.42
N ALA A 841 -1.74 -19.65 -39.24
CA ALA A 841 -0.29 -19.82 -39.14
C ALA A 841 0.09 -21.20 -39.71
N ASP A 842 1.27 -21.28 -40.32
CA ASP A 842 1.74 -22.49 -40.99
C ASP A 842 2.28 -23.52 -39.99
N HIS A 843 2.92 -23.03 -38.92
CA HIS A 843 3.50 -23.86 -37.86
C HIS A 843 3.18 -23.31 -36.47
N PHE A 844 3.17 -24.21 -35.47
CA PHE A 844 3.04 -23.86 -34.06
C PHE A 844 4.07 -24.64 -33.25
N ILE A 845 4.78 -23.93 -32.38
CA ILE A 845 5.83 -24.48 -31.53
C ILE A 845 5.51 -24.13 -30.07
N ASN A 846 5.45 -25.16 -29.22
CA ASN A 846 5.43 -24.96 -27.79
C ASN A 846 6.83 -24.59 -27.31
N SER A 847 7.05 -23.32 -26.96
CA SER A 847 8.34 -22.80 -26.51
C SER A 847 8.87 -23.44 -25.22
N LYS A 848 8.04 -24.14 -24.45
CA LYS A 848 8.46 -24.93 -23.28
C LYS A 848 8.90 -26.35 -23.63
N ASP A 849 8.70 -26.79 -24.86
CA ASP A 849 9.09 -28.13 -25.33
C ASP A 849 10.46 -28.04 -26.02
N PRO A 850 11.54 -28.54 -25.39
CA PRO A 850 12.89 -28.43 -25.94
C PRO A 850 13.06 -29.16 -27.28
N GLU A 851 12.32 -30.25 -27.53
CA GLU A 851 12.41 -30.97 -28.80
C GLU A 851 11.82 -30.14 -29.94
N GLN A 852 10.66 -29.50 -29.70
CA GLN A 852 10.04 -28.61 -30.68
C GLN A 852 10.88 -27.35 -30.92
N MET A 853 11.46 -26.77 -29.87
CA MET A 853 12.37 -25.62 -30.00
C MET A 853 13.65 -25.97 -30.75
N ASN A 854 14.24 -27.14 -30.47
CA ASN A 854 15.41 -27.62 -31.23
C ASN A 854 15.07 -27.82 -32.71
N GLY A 855 13.87 -28.31 -33.03
CA GLY A 855 13.39 -28.44 -34.41
C GLY A 855 13.25 -27.10 -35.16
N ALA A 856 13.14 -25.98 -34.44
CA ALA A 856 13.07 -24.63 -35.01
C ALA A 856 14.44 -24.00 -35.30
N THR A 857 15.54 -24.63 -34.84
CA THR A 857 16.90 -24.05 -34.88
C THR A 857 17.31 -23.69 -36.31
N SER A 858 17.72 -22.43 -36.51
CA SER A 858 18.18 -21.90 -37.80
C SER A 858 17.17 -22.04 -38.95
N THR A 859 15.87 -21.92 -38.66
CA THR A 859 14.81 -22.06 -39.68
C THR A 859 14.14 -20.75 -40.09
N LEU A 860 14.23 -19.69 -39.29
CA LEU A 860 13.46 -18.45 -39.47
C LEU A 860 14.31 -17.30 -40.02
N ASP A 861 13.72 -16.49 -40.90
CA ASP A 861 14.31 -15.27 -41.47
C ASP A 861 14.16 -14.07 -40.52
N GLY A 862 13.09 -14.06 -39.71
CA GLY A 862 12.92 -13.09 -38.63
C GLY A 862 11.91 -13.55 -37.59
N ILE A 863 11.95 -12.95 -36.40
CA ILE A 863 11.02 -13.19 -35.30
C ILE A 863 10.51 -11.83 -34.82
N ILE A 864 9.18 -11.68 -34.75
CA ILE A 864 8.50 -10.57 -34.07
C ILE A 864 8.10 -11.05 -32.68
N ASP A 865 8.76 -10.52 -31.66
CA ASP A 865 8.49 -10.82 -30.26
C ASP A 865 7.49 -9.81 -29.68
N THR A 866 6.30 -10.31 -29.35
CA THR A 866 5.15 -9.51 -28.90
C THR A 866 4.90 -9.60 -27.39
N VAL A 867 5.78 -10.26 -26.63
CA VAL A 867 5.56 -10.56 -25.21
C VAL A 867 6.00 -9.39 -24.33
N SER A 868 5.07 -8.84 -23.54
CA SER A 868 5.33 -7.76 -22.58
C SER A 868 5.88 -8.23 -21.22
N ALA A 869 6.33 -9.49 -21.13
CA ALA A 869 6.87 -10.13 -19.94
C ALA A 869 8.29 -10.65 -20.19
N THR A 870 9.10 -10.71 -19.13
CA THR A 870 10.46 -11.27 -19.20
C THR A 870 10.42 -12.73 -19.62
N HIS A 871 11.16 -13.08 -20.67
CA HIS A 871 11.33 -14.45 -21.15
C HIS A 871 12.74 -14.64 -21.72
N GLU A 872 13.13 -15.90 -21.92
CA GLU A 872 14.45 -16.25 -22.42
C GLU A 872 14.55 -16.02 -23.94
N ILE A 873 15.49 -15.16 -24.34
CA ILE A 873 15.69 -14.76 -25.74
C ILE A 873 16.64 -15.71 -26.49
N VAL A 874 17.52 -16.44 -25.78
CA VAL A 874 18.57 -17.27 -26.40
C VAL A 874 17.97 -18.34 -27.32
N SER A 875 16.93 -19.01 -26.87
CA SER A 875 16.20 -20.00 -27.67
C SER A 875 15.54 -19.41 -28.93
N LEU A 876 15.16 -18.13 -28.92
CA LEU A 876 14.64 -17.43 -30.11
C LEU A 876 15.75 -17.05 -31.08
N LEU A 877 16.89 -16.59 -30.55
CA LEU A 877 18.08 -16.33 -31.36
C LEU A 877 18.57 -17.60 -32.06
N ASN A 878 18.49 -18.76 -31.40
CA ASN A 878 18.84 -20.05 -32.00
C ASN A 878 17.89 -20.46 -33.14
N ALA A 879 16.62 -20.04 -33.09
CA ALA A 879 15.64 -20.33 -34.15
C ALA A 879 15.88 -19.52 -35.44
N LEU A 880 16.63 -18.41 -35.36
CA LEU A 880 16.97 -17.58 -36.51
C LEU A 880 18.09 -18.18 -37.36
N LYS A 881 17.96 -18.05 -38.68
CA LYS A 881 19.06 -18.28 -39.63
C LYS A 881 20.20 -17.29 -39.38
N PRO A 882 21.42 -17.55 -39.89
CA PRO A 882 22.46 -16.54 -39.96
C PRO A 882 21.93 -15.24 -40.61
N HIS A 883 22.14 -14.11 -39.94
CA HIS A 883 21.62 -12.78 -40.29
C HIS A 883 20.11 -12.55 -40.11
N GLY A 884 19.39 -13.51 -39.53
CA GLY A 884 17.98 -13.36 -39.17
C GLY A 884 17.76 -12.24 -38.16
N LYS A 885 16.55 -11.67 -38.15
CA LYS A 885 16.22 -10.49 -37.34
C LYS A 885 15.28 -10.86 -36.19
N LEU A 886 15.71 -10.67 -34.95
CA LEU A 886 14.80 -10.64 -33.80
C LEU A 886 14.36 -9.19 -33.59
N VAL A 887 13.05 -8.94 -33.65
CA VAL A 887 12.48 -7.62 -33.40
C VAL A 887 11.54 -7.71 -32.21
N VAL A 888 11.91 -7.03 -31.12
CA VAL A 888 11.12 -6.98 -29.90
C VAL A 888 10.18 -5.79 -29.98
N VAL A 889 8.88 -6.05 -29.93
CA VAL A 889 7.81 -5.03 -29.98
C VAL A 889 6.92 -5.06 -28.74
N GLY A 890 7.10 -6.02 -27.83
CA GLY A 890 6.48 -6.04 -26.52
C GLY A 890 7.17 -5.09 -25.55
N ALA A 891 6.44 -4.14 -24.96
CA ALA A 891 6.98 -3.21 -23.96
C ALA A 891 7.38 -3.96 -22.67
N GLN A 892 8.68 -3.93 -22.31
CA GLN A 892 9.20 -4.41 -21.03
C GLN A 892 9.43 -3.23 -20.07
N ALA A 893 9.29 -3.45 -18.76
CA ALA A 893 9.27 -2.38 -17.77
C ALA A 893 10.61 -1.64 -17.51
N LYS A 894 11.77 -2.05 -18.07
CA LYS A 894 13.09 -1.34 -18.02
C LYS A 894 14.04 -1.81 -19.15
N PRO A 895 15.14 -1.08 -19.44
CA PRO A 895 15.33 -0.28 -20.66
C PRO A 895 15.84 -1.12 -21.85
N PHE A 896 14.94 -1.43 -22.78
CA PHE A 896 15.32 -1.42 -24.19
C PHE A 896 14.52 -0.27 -24.81
N GLU A 897 15.19 0.72 -25.39
CA GLU A 897 14.53 1.70 -26.24
C GLU A 897 13.98 0.98 -27.46
N VAL A 898 12.68 0.68 -27.43
CA VAL A 898 11.94 0.31 -28.63
C VAL A 898 11.15 1.55 -29.05
N SER A 899 11.66 2.29 -30.03
CA SER A 899 10.93 3.38 -30.66
C SER A 899 9.87 2.81 -31.60
N SER A 900 8.72 2.42 -31.06
CA SER A 900 7.57 1.92 -31.85
C SER A 900 6.41 2.92 -31.88
N TYR A 901 6.71 4.20 -32.11
CA TYR A 901 5.68 5.17 -32.43
C TYR A 901 5.69 5.45 -33.93
N SER A 902 4.50 5.60 -34.49
CA SER A 902 4.27 5.40 -35.92
C SER A 902 4.35 6.69 -36.72
N LEU A 903 4.82 6.58 -37.96
CA LEU A 903 4.80 7.69 -38.91
C LEU A 903 3.37 7.82 -39.45
N ILE A 904 2.84 9.04 -39.56
CA ILE A 904 1.47 9.25 -40.06
C ILE A 904 1.28 8.68 -41.48
N PRO A 905 2.19 8.93 -42.46
CA PRO A 905 2.04 8.36 -43.79
C PRO A 905 2.10 6.83 -43.80
N GLU A 906 2.99 6.24 -43.00
CA GLU A 906 3.12 4.78 -42.89
C GLU A 906 1.89 4.14 -42.24
N THR A 907 1.28 4.83 -41.27
CA THR A 907 0.03 4.38 -40.64
C THR A 907 -1.13 4.41 -41.63
N GLN A 908 -1.22 5.44 -42.47
CA GLN A 908 -2.22 5.48 -43.54
C GLN A 908 -2.03 4.33 -44.53
N GLU A 909 -0.79 4.08 -44.96
CA GLU A 909 -0.48 2.96 -45.85
C GLU A 909 -0.82 1.60 -45.22
N MET A 910 -0.54 1.43 -43.92
CA MET A 910 -0.91 0.23 -43.17
C MET A 910 -2.44 0.04 -43.13
N LEU A 911 -3.22 1.10 -42.89
CA LEU A 911 -4.68 1.03 -42.91
C LEU A 911 -5.21 0.64 -44.30
N ASP A 912 -4.67 1.24 -45.37
CA ASP A 912 -5.04 0.91 -46.75
C ASP A 912 -4.67 -0.54 -47.10
N PHE A 913 -3.50 -1.00 -46.64
CA PHE A 913 -3.05 -2.38 -46.78
C PHE A 913 -3.97 -3.35 -46.04
N ALA A 914 -4.33 -3.02 -44.79
CA ALA A 914 -5.23 -3.82 -43.96
C ALA A 914 -6.62 -3.92 -44.59
N ALA A 915 -7.16 -2.80 -45.09
CA ALA A 915 -8.44 -2.76 -45.80
C ALA A 915 -8.42 -3.62 -47.08
N LYS A 916 -7.32 -3.56 -47.85
CA LYS A 916 -7.16 -4.34 -49.08
C LYS A 916 -7.09 -5.86 -48.82
N HIS A 917 -6.48 -6.28 -47.72
CA HIS A 917 -6.26 -7.70 -47.40
C HIS A 917 -7.23 -8.25 -46.35
N GLY A 918 -8.19 -7.44 -45.88
CA GLY A 918 -9.15 -7.83 -44.86
C GLY A 918 -8.51 -8.12 -43.50
N VAL A 919 -7.42 -7.43 -43.15
CA VAL A 919 -6.76 -7.58 -41.85
C VAL A 919 -7.47 -6.70 -40.82
N THR A 920 -7.99 -7.32 -39.76
CA THR A 920 -8.59 -6.64 -38.61
C THR A 920 -8.12 -7.27 -37.29
N ALA A 921 -8.27 -6.55 -36.19
CA ALA A 921 -8.03 -7.08 -34.86
C ALA A 921 -9.20 -7.97 -34.42
N ASP A 922 -8.90 -9.04 -33.68
CA ASP A 922 -9.94 -9.77 -32.94
C ASP A 922 -10.26 -8.98 -31.68
N ILE A 923 -11.55 -8.67 -31.50
CA ILE A 923 -12.00 -7.73 -30.48
C ILE A 923 -13.15 -8.27 -29.64
N GLU A 924 -13.29 -7.70 -28.45
CA GLU A 924 -14.47 -7.77 -27.61
C GLU A 924 -15.00 -6.33 -27.45
N VAL A 925 -16.17 -6.05 -28.04
CA VAL A 925 -16.80 -4.73 -27.91
C VAL A 925 -17.48 -4.65 -26.54
N ILE A 926 -17.13 -3.64 -25.76
CA ILE A 926 -17.66 -3.42 -24.40
C ILE A 926 -18.30 -2.03 -24.30
N PRO A 927 -19.37 -1.86 -23.51
CA PRO A 927 -19.88 -0.53 -23.20
C PRO A 927 -18.93 0.20 -22.23
N ILE A 928 -18.98 1.53 -22.20
CA ILE A 928 -18.03 2.35 -21.42
C ILE A 928 -18.16 2.16 -19.90
N ASP A 929 -19.34 1.82 -19.40
CA ASP A 929 -19.58 1.47 -17.99
C ASP A 929 -18.92 0.14 -17.58
N TYR A 930 -18.55 -0.71 -18.54
CA TYR A 930 -17.80 -1.95 -18.31
C TYR A 930 -16.27 -1.74 -18.27
N VAL A 931 -15.77 -0.52 -18.52
CA VAL A 931 -14.32 -0.26 -18.66
C VAL A 931 -13.52 -0.71 -17.43
N ASN A 932 -14.02 -0.49 -16.22
CA ASN A 932 -13.34 -0.92 -14.98
C ASN A 932 -13.26 -2.45 -14.87
N THR A 933 -14.33 -3.15 -15.27
CA THR A 933 -14.34 -4.62 -15.30
C THR A 933 -13.39 -5.17 -16.36
N ALA A 934 -13.31 -4.52 -17.53
CA ALA A 934 -12.37 -4.87 -18.58
C ALA A 934 -10.90 -4.64 -18.16
N MET A 935 -10.62 -3.57 -17.43
CA MET A 935 -9.29 -3.30 -16.85
C MET A 935 -8.90 -4.36 -15.81
N ASP A 936 -9.82 -4.76 -14.94
CA ASP A 936 -9.61 -5.86 -13.99
C ASP A 936 -9.35 -7.20 -14.70
N ARG A 937 -10.08 -7.47 -15.78
CA ARG A 937 -9.85 -8.65 -16.64
C ARG A 937 -8.46 -8.59 -17.28
N MET A 938 -8.02 -7.43 -17.79
CA MET A 938 -6.66 -7.23 -18.29
C MET A 938 -5.60 -7.51 -17.23
N LEU A 939 -5.76 -6.98 -16.01
CA LEU A 939 -4.83 -7.20 -14.91
C LEU A 939 -4.74 -8.68 -14.49
N LYS A 940 -5.86 -9.41 -14.55
CA LYS A 940 -5.93 -10.85 -14.26
C LYS A 940 -5.49 -11.74 -15.42
N SER A 941 -5.04 -11.15 -16.54
CA SER A 941 -4.77 -11.87 -17.80
C SER A 941 -5.98 -12.67 -18.32
N ASP A 942 -7.20 -12.30 -17.92
CA ASP A 942 -8.47 -12.90 -18.32
C ASP A 942 -9.03 -12.22 -19.58
N VAL A 943 -8.19 -12.19 -20.61
CA VAL A 943 -8.46 -11.50 -21.87
C VAL A 943 -8.14 -12.41 -23.04
N ARG A 944 -9.16 -12.70 -23.85
CA ARG A 944 -9.02 -13.52 -25.06
C ARG A 944 -8.67 -12.68 -26.30
N TYR A 945 -9.28 -11.50 -26.43
CA TYR A 945 -9.18 -10.58 -27.56
C TYR A 945 -9.06 -9.12 -27.07
N ARG A 946 -8.71 -8.16 -27.94
CA ARG A 946 -8.56 -6.76 -27.53
C ARG A 946 -9.93 -6.15 -27.18
N PHE A 947 -10.04 -5.38 -26.10
CA PHE A 947 -11.26 -4.64 -25.81
C PHE A 947 -11.39 -3.43 -26.74
N VAL A 948 -12.58 -3.20 -27.27
CA VAL A 948 -12.96 -1.97 -27.99
C VAL A 948 -14.15 -1.38 -27.27
N ILE A 949 -14.08 -0.12 -26.89
CA ILE A 949 -15.15 0.53 -26.12
C ILE A 949 -16.14 1.17 -27.08
N ASP A 950 -17.42 0.79 -27.00
CA ASP A 950 -18.50 1.39 -27.76
C ASP A 950 -18.95 2.71 -27.12
N VAL A 951 -18.12 3.74 -27.23
CA VAL A 951 -18.41 5.06 -26.64
C VAL A 951 -19.70 5.65 -27.22
N ALA A 952 -19.88 5.56 -28.54
CA ALA A 952 -20.98 6.20 -29.27
C ALA A 952 -22.37 5.74 -28.79
N ASN A 953 -22.54 4.47 -28.44
CA ASN A 953 -23.85 3.94 -28.02
C ASN A 953 -24.00 3.77 -26.50
N SER A 954 -22.92 3.86 -25.72
CA SER A 954 -22.95 3.63 -24.27
C SER A 954 -22.80 4.88 -23.40
N LEU A 955 -22.23 5.96 -23.93
CA LEU A 955 -22.13 7.23 -23.20
C LEU A 955 -23.47 7.98 -23.30
N LYS A 956 -24.25 7.98 -22.22
CA LYS A 956 -25.50 8.74 -22.14
C LYS A 956 -25.20 10.13 -21.59
N ALA A 957 -25.45 11.17 -22.37
CA ALA A 957 -25.49 12.53 -21.83
C ALA A 957 -26.62 12.61 -20.78
N GLU A 958 -26.29 12.94 -19.54
CA GLU A 958 -27.31 13.41 -18.59
C GLU A 958 -27.92 14.70 -19.17
N ALA A 959 -29.24 14.74 -19.26
CA ALA A 959 -30.01 15.85 -19.81
C ALA A 959 -30.02 17.08 -18.90
#